data_AF-A0A8H4FEF6-F1
#
_entry.id   AF-A0A8H4FEF6-F1
#
_cell.length_a   1.000
_cell.length_b   1.000
_cell.length_c   1.000
_cell.angle_alpha   90.00
_cell.angle_beta   90.00
_cell.angle_gamma   90.00
#
_symmetry.space_group_name_H-M   'P 1'
#
loop_
_entity.id
_entity.type
_entity.pdbx_description
1 polymer ?
#
loop_
_entity_poly.entity_id
_entity_poly.type
_entity_poly.pdbx_seq_one_letter_code
_entity_poly.pdbx_strand_id
1 'polypeptide(L)'
;MPPRKGSPKVKTGCRTCKRPSPHRARKVKCDEAKPKCVRCTSSGRQCAGYEPTIEHGLAWYRPQQLTAHDQREGRAFQFFSHMVGPVLSGPTDSYFWTHLVVQFSHFEPAVRHAVLAISSLYEDFHEGERVTRQKKGNAFAISHYSAAIERIKGTQDEQLMLLVCVLFVCVEYLQGDVEAALRHCKHGILILNKVGCQSWAREYVMPIFRRLSFISFFLGVKPSEDALVPGLIGFEAPMPPRFESVEEAQSAIDDITVHAIELLARGDESGKQPLQTRLQEFHGKVCELDATVPPQESSKKMALCGMKIKAEMARIQVNTIDGEGEMRYDEWADSFRRIVALGKQAAEMKVAFPSERPRASFTFEQGFLSMMGFVSIKCRDLQTRLEAIDLMTKIPAPKEALLDVGTLYRVGRRGAEIEHGVLLDDGVLERNPVAMAKLSFPPEEKRLIGAPIEHELDVIKNEDGTTTYRRTVHFLKKDADGVVHDQTEYLLDQKPGQIVVPDLPYNLPTSSRPDTAQQALPAAGTIPGVTIDSASVQTAVVTGANVSSEWYPSATIDYCNVTFAYSHDGLANDVVHVTYWVPAPDAFQNRYVSTGGGGLAINSGSQYIPTGIIAGAVSGITDGGFGDFNTQWDAVFLAANGTVNWQSVYMLGYQAHNELAVLGKQFARNFFAVPAETKLYSYYQGCSEGGREGWSQAQRFGDQFDGVVAGAPAFRYGQQQVNHLTANVMETTANYFPPSCELEKILNLTIAACDPLDGKTDGVVARSDLCKMTFDFNTTVGQAYSCEATSGSGTGGFGDLAKRQGPPSNPTPAQNGTVSAQGAALVKQYYDGLIDSQGKRVYLNYQPGSAFTDANAKFDSATNTWGVSISGLGGEWVARYLQLRDTSTLESLTNVTADTLRDWMLYGMNKYADSLQTTHPDLSAFQTAGSKILHVHGEQDDSIPAASSVHYYESVRSIMFPGQGFNESSAAMDEFYRLYLVPGGAHCGANSHQPGGGWPQTTLQTVIDWVEKGAAPETLNSTGEGIGELCRWPQRPLWTDNGAGFSCVYDQASIDTWKYTFDAFKMPVY
;
A
#
# COMPACT_ATOMS: atom_id res chain seq x y z
N MET A 1 10.91 15.47 -70.60
CA MET A 1 9.87 15.01 -69.63
C MET A 1 10.35 15.31 -68.23
N PRO A 2 9.56 15.95 -67.35
CA PRO A 2 9.94 16.17 -65.97
C PRO A 2 9.90 14.85 -65.17
N PRO A 3 10.74 14.68 -64.13
CA PRO A 3 10.74 13.47 -63.29
C PRO A 3 9.46 13.40 -62.45
N ARG A 4 8.79 12.23 -62.46
CA ARG A 4 7.60 11.98 -61.62
C ARG A 4 8.00 12.01 -60.14
N LYS A 5 7.32 12.88 -59.36
CA LYS A 5 7.35 12.92 -57.88
C LYS A 5 7.06 11.52 -57.31
N GLY A 6 7.98 10.99 -56.51
CA GLY A 6 7.77 9.76 -55.75
C GLY A 6 6.86 10.01 -54.56
N SER A 7 5.83 9.17 -54.38
CA SER A 7 4.94 9.19 -53.22
C SER A 7 5.58 8.49 -52.00
N PRO A 8 5.27 8.91 -50.75
CA PRO A 8 5.86 8.34 -49.54
C PRO A 8 5.54 6.84 -49.37
N LYS A 9 6.47 6.10 -48.73
CA LYS A 9 6.27 4.68 -48.39
C LYS A 9 5.13 4.54 -47.37
N VAL A 10 4.27 3.52 -47.55
CA VAL A 10 3.33 3.08 -46.49
C VAL A 10 4.13 2.27 -45.47
N LYS A 11 4.20 2.77 -44.23
CA LYS A 11 4.93 2.11 -43.12
C LYS A 11 4.30 0.76 -42.73
N THR A 12 3.05 0.52 -43.10
CA THR A 12 2.22 -0.62 -42.69
C THR A 12 2.09 -1.71 -43.78
N GLY A 13 2.73 -1.56 -44.94
CA GLY A 13 2.68 -2.53 -46.04
C GLY A 13 3.32 -3.90 -45.71
N CYS A 14 2.96 -4.93 -46.47
CA CYS A 14 3.46 -6.30 -46.26
C CYS A 14 4.99 -6.40 -46.45
N ARG A 15 5.61 -7.38 -45.79
CA ARG A 15 7.07 -7.58 -45.81
C ARG A 15 7.62 -7.76 -47.23
N THR A 16 6.88 -8.44 -48.11
CA THR A 16 7.26 -8.66 -49.51
C THR A 16 7.30 -7.36 -50.32
N CYS A 17 6.37 -6.42 -50.10
CA CYS A 17 6.36 -5.12 -50.79
C CYS A 17 7.38 -4.13 -50.19
N LYS A 18 7.77 -4.30 -48.92
CA LYS A 18 8.77 -3.46 -48.24
C LYS A 18 10.22 -3.78 -48.61
N ARG A 19 10.55 -5.02 -49.00
CA ARG A 19 11.93 -5.42 -49.33
C ARG A 19 12.36 -4.91 -50.72
N PRO A 20 13.49 -4.21 -50.85
CA PRO A 20 14.07 -3.91 -52.15
C PRO A 20 14.64 -5.19 -52.77
N SER A 21 14.22 -5.53 -54.00
CA SER A 21 14.83 -6.61 -54.78
C SER A 21 15.99 -6.05 -55.61
N PRO A 22 17.13 -6.77 -55.75
CA PRO A 22 18.30 -6.28 -56.51
C PRO A 22 18.05 -6.10 -58.02
N HIS A 23 16.94 -6.62 -58.57
CA HIS A 23 16.77 -6.74 -60.02
C HIS A 23 15.53 -6.03 -60.61
N ARG A 24 14.83 -5.14 -59.88
CA ARG A 24 13.74 -4.33 -60.49
C ARG A 24 13.64 -2.91 -59.93
N ALA A 25 13.82 -1.93 -60.81
CA ALA A 25 13.76 -0.48 -60.55
C ALA A 25 12.35 0.11 -60.31
N ARG A 26 11.33 -0.69 -59.92
CA ARG A 26 10.00 -0.17 -59.58
C ARG A 26 9.64 -0.44 -58.11
N LYS A 27 9.62 0.64 -57.32
CA LYS A 27 9.11 0.71 -55.95
C LYS A 27 7.58 0.59 -55.98
N VAL A 28 7.03 -0.57 -55.64
CA VAL A 28 5.58 -0.83 -55.66
C VAL A 28 4.99 -0.55 -54.27
N LYS A 29 3.99 0.34 -54.20
CA LYS A 29 3.24 0.63 -52.98
C LYS A 29 2.31 -0.55 -52.65
N CYS A 30 2.35 -1.04 -51.40
CA CYS A 30 1.45 -2.09 -50.92
C CYS A 30 0.01 -1.55 -50.82
N ASP A 31 -0.98 -2.39 -51.14
CA ASP A 31 -2.42 -2.10 -51.01
C ASP A 31 -3.01 -2.51 -49.65
N GLU A 32 -2.21 -3.17 -48.80
CA GLU A 32 -2.51 -3.44 -47.38
C GLU A 32 -3.68 -4.41 -47.11
N ALA A 33 -4.25 -5.04 -48.14
CA ALA A 33 -5.26 -6.08 -47.97
C ALA A 33 -4.73 -7.27 -47.14
N LYS A 34 -5.44 -7.64 -46.06
CA LYS A 34 -5.14 -8.78 -45.20
C LYS A 34 -6.01 -9.99 -45.58
N PRO A 35 -5.52 -11.24 -45.46
CA PRO A 35 -4.21 -11.66 -44.94
C PRO A 35 -3.05 -11.55 -45.95
N LYS A 36 -3.34 -11.36 -47.24
CA LYS A 36 -2.34 -11.23 -48.32
C LYS A 36 -2.69 -10.05 -49.22
N CYS A 37 -1.70 -9.21 -49.54
CA CYS A 37 -1.90 -8.03 -50.37
C CYS A 37 -2.32 -8.41 -51.81
N VAL A 38 -3.27 -7.69 -52.41
CA VAL A 38 -3.76 -7.96 -53.77
C VAL A 38 -2.63 -7.81 -54.77
N ARG A 39 -1.71 -6.86 -54.55
CA ARG A 39 -0.55 -6.67 -55.42
C ARG A 39 0.42 -7.85 -55.38
N CYS A 40 0.45 -8.59 -54.28
CA CYS A 40 1.30 -9.76 -54.10
C CYS A 40 0.69 -10.94 -54.84
N THR A 41 -0.61 -11.19 -54.63
CA THR A 41 -1.34 -12.29 -55.26
C THR A 41 -1.50 -12.10 -56.76
N SER A 42 -1.84 -10.89 -57.22
CA SER A 42 -2.03 -10.60 -58.65
C SER A 42 -0.72 -10.61 -59.45
N SER A 43 0.44 -10.49 -58.79
CA SER A 43 1.75 -10.55 -59.43
C SER A 43 2.45 -11.90 -59.31
N GLY A 44 1.76 -12.90 -58.74
CA GLY A 44 2.30 -14.25 -58.53
C GLY A 44 3.38 -14.34 -57.44
N ARG A 45 3.51 -13.31 -56.59
CA ARG A 45 4.49 -13.29 -55.48
C ARG A 45 3.89 -13.86 -54.20
N GLN A 46 4.67 -14.65 -53.48
CA GLN A 46 4.28 -15.09 -52.14
C GLN A 46 4.31 -13.90 -51.17
N CYS A 47 3.14 -13.56 -50.61
CA CYS A 47 3.01 -12.52 -49.60
C CYS A 47 3.50 -13.08 -48.26
N ALA A 48 4.65 -12.60 -47.76
CA ALA A 48 5.26 -12.99 -46.49
C ALA A 48 4.53 -12.41 -45.26
N GLY A 49 3.27 -12.01 -45.43
CA GLY A 49 2.45 -11.37 -44.41
C GLY A 49 2.86 -9.94 -44.08
N TYR A 50 2.15 -9.39 -43.10
CA TYR A 50 2.43 -8.10 -42.49
C TYR A 50 3.32 -8.34 -41.26
N GLU A 51 4.07 -7.32 -40.81
CA GLU A 51 4.54 -7.38 -39.43
C GLU A 51 3.31 -7.59 -38.53
N PRO A 52 3.38 -8.46 -37.51
CA PRO A 52 2.36 -8.43 -36.48
C PRO A 52 2.32 -6.98 -36.01
N THR A 53 1.20 -6.31 -36.26
CA THR A 53 0.84 -5.17 -35.46
C THR A 53 0.90 -5.72 -34.05
N ILE A 54 1.89 -5.28 -33.26
CA ILE A 54 1.69 -5.21 -31.83
C ILE A 54 0.41 -4.40 -31.75
N GLU A 55 -0.71 -5.09 -31.56
CA GLU A 55 -1.90 -4.40 -31.13
C GLU A 55 -1.41 -3.64 -29.92
N HIS A 56 -1.51 -2.32 -29.95
CA HIS A 56 -1.71 -1.58 -28.73
C HIS A 56 -3.09 -2.00 -28.18
N GLY A 57 -3.27 -3.30 -27.91
CA GLY A 57 -4.13 -3.75 -26.86
C GLY A 57 -3.58 -3.10 -25.60
N LEU A 58 -4.51 -2.66 -24.77
CA LEU A 58 -4.26 -2.17 -23.41
C LEU A 58 -2.95 -2.77 -22.90
N ALA A 59 -1.96 -1.90 -22.70
CA ALA A 59 -0.67 -2.30 -22.19
C ALA A 59 -0.91 -3.31 -21.06
N TRP A 60 -0.06 -4.32 -20.94
CA TRP A 60 0.07 -5.12 -19.71
C TRP A 60 0.66 -4.23 -18.60
N TYR A 61 -0.04 -3.14 -18.35
CA TYR A 61 0.01 -2.24 -17.25
C TYR A 61 -0.76 -2.96 -16.16
N ARG A 62 -0.04 -3.40 -15.14
CA ARG A 62 -0.64 -3.59 -13.82
C ARG A 62 -0.51 -2.24 -13.09
N PRO A 63 -1.45 -1.30 -13.21
CA PRO A 63 -1.54 -0.26 -12.21
C PRO A 63 -2.08 -0.91 -10.93
N GLN A 64 -1.21 -1.14 -9.95
CA GLN A 64 -1.69 -1.18 -8.57
C GLN A 64 -1.73 0.23 -7.95
N GLN A 65 -1.29 1.28 -8.68
CA GLN A 65 -1.14 2.62 -8.12
C GLN A 65 -1.71 3.70 -9.03
N LEU A 66 -2.83 4.26 -8.59
CA LEU A 66 -3.34 5.54 -9.06
C LEU A 66 -2.47 6.66 -8.49
N THR A 67 -1.93 7.53 -9.33
CA THR A 67 -1.19 8.73 -8.88
C THR A 67 -2.14 9.57 -8.03
N ALA A 68 -1.87 9.78 -6.74
CA ALA A 68 -2.69 10.57 -5.83
C ALA A 68 -2.22 12.04 -5.80
N HIS A 69 -3.15 12.98 -5.67
CA HIS A 69 -2.83 14.40 -5.50
C HIS A 69 -2.61 14.76 -4.02
N ASP A 70 -3.19 14.00 -3.10
CA ASP A 70 -3.05 14.17 -1.66
C ASP A 70 -3.14 12.82 -0.91
N GLN A 71 -2.84 12.85 0.40
CA GLN A 71 -2.80 11.66 1.26
C GLN A 71 -4.17 10.98 1.41
N ARG A 72 -5.27 11.75 1.45
CA ARG A 72 -6.63 11.18 1.59
C ARG A 72 -7.03 10.45 0.32
N GLU A 73 -6.69 11.04 -0.82
CA GLU A 73 -6.86 10.44 -2.13
C GLU A 73 -6.01 9.17 -2.29
N GLY A 74 -4.75 9.20 -1.81
CA GLY A 74 -3.86 8.04 -1.78
C GLY A 74 -4.40 6.88 -0.95
N ARG A 75 -4.84 7.16 0.30
CA ARG A 75 -5.50 6.17 1.16
C ARG A 75 -6.75 5.59 0.50
N ALA A 76 -7.61 6.44 -0.04
CA ALA A 76 -8.84 6.01 -0.70
C ALA A 76 -8.55 5.13 -1.91
N PHE A 77 -7.56 5.44 -2.75
CA PHE A 77 -7.20 4.55 -3.86
C PHE A 77 -6.54 3.25 -3.40
N GLN A 78 -5.69 3.29 -2.37
CA GLN A 78 -5.08 2.09 -1.81
C GLN A 78 -6.16 1.16 -1.24
N PHE A 79 -7.09 1.70 -0.45
CA PHE A 79 -8.23 0.96 0.08
C PHE A 79 -9.11 0.41 -1.04
N PHE A 80 -9.32 1.18 -2.11
CA PHE A 80 -10.06 0.69 -3.27
C PHE A 80 -9.36 -0.50 -3.93
N SER A 81 -8.06 -0.41 -4.21
CA SER A 81 -7.30 -1.46 -4.90
C SER A 81 -7.16 -2.74 -4.07
N HIS A 82 -6.99 -2.64 -2.74
CA HIS A 82 -6.74 -3.79 -1.88
C HIS A 82 -8.02 -4.41 -1.29
N MET A 83 -9.05 -3.59 -1.04
CA MET A 83 -10.27 -4.03 -0.38
C MET A 83 -11.47 -3.97 -1.33
N VAL A 84 -11.85 -2.77 -1.78
CA VAL A 84 -13.13 -2.56 -2.46
C VAL A 84 -13.18 -3.29 -3.81
N GLY A 85 -12.21 -3.07 -4.70
CA GLY A 85 -12.15 -3.67 -6.02
C GLY A 85 -12.21 -5.21 -5.97
N PRO A 86 -11.32 -5.89 -5.22
CA PRO A 86 -11.34 -7.35 -5.09
C PRO A 86 -12.65 -7.92 -4.53
N VAL A 87 -13.28 -7.22 -3.57
CA VAL A 87 -14.56 -7.63 -2.98
C VAL A 87 -15.71 -7.43 -3.97
N LEU A 88 -15.81 -6.25 -4.60
CA LEU A 88 -16.88 -5.93 -5.54
C LEU A 88 -16.83 -6.79 -6.80
N SER A 89 -15.64 -7.25 -7.21
CA SER A 89 -15.45 -8.17 -8.33
C SER A 89 -16.19 -9.50 -8.19
N GLY A 90 -16.39 -10.00 -6.97
CA GLY A 90 -17.06 -11.29 -6.76
C GLY A 90 -16.42 -12.47 -7.53
N PRO A 91 -16.98 -13.68 -7.43
CA PRO A 91 -16.38 -14.88 -8.01
C PRO A 91 -16.33 -14.89 -9.55
N THR A 92 -17.12 -14.04 -10.22
CA THR A 92 -17.43 -14.14 -11.66
C THR A 92 -17.03 -12.93 -12.50
N ASP A 93 -16.55 -11.82 -11.91
CA ASP A 93 -16.09 -10.64 -12.65
C ASP A 93 -14.83 -10.03 -12.01
N SER A 94 -13.72 -10.74 -12.17
CA SER A 94 -12.43 -10.28 -11.63
C SER A 94 -11.86 -9.06 -12.34
N TYR A 95 -12.33 -8.70 -13.54
CA TYR A 95 -11.67 -7.69 -14.37
C TYR A 95 -12.26 -6.28 -14.22
N PHE A 96 -13.59 -6.14 -14.15
CA PHE A 96 -14.22 -4.82 -14.17
C PHE A 96 -13.74 -3.91 -13.03
N TRP A 97 -13.87 -4.34 -11.78
CA TRP A 97 -13.55 -3.51 -10.62
C TRP A 97 -12.05 -3.35 -10.37
N THR A 98 -11.26 -4.40 -10.59
CA THR A 98 -9.83 -4.39 -10.26
C THR A 98 -8.93 -3.86 -11.38
N HIS A 99 -9.38 -3.91 -12.64
CA HIS A 99 -8.59 -3.46 -13.80
C HIS A 99 -9.28 -2.31 -14.52
N LEU A 100 -10.50 -2.50 -15.02
CA LEU A 100 -11.14 -1.51 -15.89
C LEU A 100 -11.41 -0.19 -15.15
N VAL A 101 -12.07 -0.25 -14.00
CA VAL A 101 -12.38 0.93 -13.18
C VAL A 101 -11.10 1.64 -12.72
N VAL A 102 -10.08 0.86 -12.31
CA VAL A 102 -8.77 1.39 -11.90
C VAL A 102 -8.04 2.05 -13.07
N GLN A 103 -8.07 1.47 -14.27
CA GLN A 103 -7.45 2.07 -15.46
C GLN A 103 -8.13 3.39 -15.80
N PHE A 104 -9.46 3.43 -15.82
CA PHE A 104 -10.19 4.65 -16.14
C PHE A 104 -9.98 5.76 -15.09
N SER A 105 -9.81 5.44 -13.80
CA SER A 105 -9.55 6.48 -12.78
C SER A 105 -8.18 7.15 -12.90
N HIS A 106 -7.26 6.63 -13.73
CA HIS A 106 -6.00 7.31 -14.03
C HIS A 106 -6.17 8.51 -14.97
N PHE A 107 -7.09 8.43 -15.94
CA PHE A 107 -7.18 9.41 -17.02
C PHE A 107 -8.56 10.07 -17.15
N GLU A 108 -9.63 9.49 -16.58
CA GLU A 108 -10.96 10.08 -16.56
C GLU A 108 -11.32 10.67 -15.18
N PRO A 109 -11.39 12.02 -15.05
CA PRO A 109 -11.68 12.67 -13.77
C PRO A 109 -13.01 12.28 -13.14
N ALA A 110 -14.04 12.00 -13.94
CA ALA A 110 -15.35 11.58 -13.43
C ALA A 110 -15.26 10.21 -12.74
N VAL A 111 -14.56 9.26 -13.36
CA VAL A 111 -14.33 7.92 -12.81
C VAL A 111 -13.46 8.00 -11.57
N ARG A 112 -12.39 8.81 -11.63
CA ARG A 112 -11.50 9.06 -10.50
C ARG A 112 -12.25 9.50 -9.25
N HIS A 113 -13.06 10.55 -9.38
CA HIS A 113 -13.87 11.04 -8.27
C HIS A 113 -14.91 10.03 -7.78
N ALA A 114 -15.55 9.29 -8.69
CA ALA A 114 -16.49 8.24 -8.30
C ALA A 114 -15.81 7.12 -7.51
N VAL A 115 -14.61 6.68 -7.90
CA VAL A 115 -13.82 5.66 -7.17
C VAL A 115 -13.47 6.12 -5.76
N LEU A 116 -13.08 7.39 -5.59
CA LEU A 116 -12.81 7.96 -4.25
C LEU A 116 -14.06 7.98 -3.38
N ALA A 117 -15.20 8.38 -3.94
CA ALA A 117 -16.47 8.38 -3.22
C ALA A 117 -16.88 6.97 -2.78
N ILE A 118 -16.79 5.99 -3.70
CA ILE A 118 -17.08 4.57 -3.39
C ILE A 118 -16.14 4.08 -2.29
N SER A 119 -14.84 4.35 -2.42
CA SER A 119 -13.83 3.85 -1.49
C SER A 119 -14.07 4.35 -0.07
N SER A 120 -14.25 5.66 0.10
CA SER A 120 -14.47 6.25 1.41
C SER A 120 -15.82 5.88 2.01
N LEU A 121 -16.90 5.78 1.22
CA LEU A 121 -18.19 5.30 1.72
C LEU A 121 -18.14 3.82 2.13
N TYR A 122 -17.37 3.00 1.41
CA TYR A 122 -17.16 1.61 1.78
C TYR A 122 -16.37 1.52 3.09
N GLU A 123 -15.32 2.32 3.23
CA GLU A 123 -14.49 2.39 4.43
C GLU A 123 -15.33 2.76 5.65
N ASP A 124 -16.12 3.83 5.57
CA ASP A 124 -17.09 4.23 6.61
C ASP A 124 -18.00 3.01 6.98
N PHE A 125 -18.59 2.35 5.98
CA PHE A 125 -19.48 1.20 6.22
C PHE A 125 -18.74 0.00 6.84
N HIS A 126 -17.48 -0.21 6.48
CA HIS A 126 -16.64 -1.29 6.99
C HIS A 126 -16.27 -1.08 8.47
N GLU A 127 -16.05 0.16 8.89
CA GLU A 127 -15.78 0.56 10.28
C GLU A 127 -17.05 0.54 11.17
N GLY A 128 -18.21 0.28 10.58
CA GLY A 128 -19.49 0.17 11.31
C GLY A 128 -20.33 1.44 11.28
N GLU A 129 -19.87 2.50 10.61
CA GLU A 129 -20.69 3.68 10.37
C GLU A 129 -21.88 3.33 9.46
N ARG A 130 -22.95 4.12 9.59
CA ARG A 130 -24.16 4.01 8.77
C ARG A 130 -24.39 5.35 8.09
N VAL A 131 -24.23 5.37 6.77
CA VAL A 131 -24.54 6.52 5.92
C VAL A 131 -26.00 6.46 5.52
N THR A 132 -26.75 7.53 5.75
CA THR A 132 -28.17 7.65 5.40
C THR A 132 -28.43 9.05 4.82
N ARG A 133 -29.62 9.28 4.23
CA ARG A 133 -30.00 10.66 3.83
C ARG A 133 -29.99 11.64 5.01
N GLN A 134 -30.32 11.17 6.21
CA GLN A 134 -30.36 11.97 7.45
C GLN A 134 -28.97 12.13 8.09
N LYS A 135 -28.09 11.13 7.95
CA LYS A 135 -26.70 11.15 8.39
C LYS A 135 -25.78 11.11 7.16
N LYS A 136 -25.41 12.30 6.68
CA LYS A 136 -24.53 12.47 5.52
C LYS A 136 -23.23 11.67 5.72
N GLY A 137 -22.79 11.00 4.65
CA GLY A 137 -21.49 10.32 4.63
C GLY A 137 -20.33 11.29 4.79
N ASN A 138 -19.12 10.77 4.93
CA ASN A 138 -17.91 11.57 5.05
C ASN A 138 -17.89 12.72 4.01
N ALA A 139 -17.62 13.94 4.47
CA ALA A 139 -17.58 15.14 3.63
C ALA A 139 -16.66 14.96 2.41
N PHE A 140 -15.57 14.19 2.57
CA PHE A 140 -14.68 13.83 1.48
C PHE A 140 -15.41 13.04 0.38
N ALA A 141 -16.13 11.97 0.74
CA ALA A 141 -16.88 11.16 -0.22
C ALA A 141 -17.97 11.96 -0.94
N ILE A 142 -18.73 12.79 -0.22
CA ILE A 142 -19.81 13.62 -0.79
C ILE A 142 -19.25 14.67 -1.75
N SER A 143 -18.11 15.28 -1.42
CA SER A 143 -17.44 16.27 -2.27
C SER A 143 -16.99 15.65 -3.59
N HIS A 144 -16.38 14.46 -3.55
CA HIS A 144 -15.98 13.73 -4.74
C HIS A 144 -17.16 13.21 -5.54
N TYR A 145 -18.22 12.72 -4.89
CA TYR A 145 -19.42 12.31 -5.63
C TYR A 145 -20.04 13.50 -6.40
N SER A 146 -20.14 14.66 -5.76
CA SER A 146 -20.59 15.90 -6.40
C SER A 146 -19.67 16.31 -7.55
N ALA A 147 -18.35 16.23 -7.37
CA ALA A 147 -17.38 16.52 -8.42
C ALA A 147 -17.49 15.55 -9.61
N ALA A 148 -17.73 14.26 -9.37
CA ALA A 148 -17.95 13.28 -10.43
C ALA A 148 -19.19 13.64 -11.27
N ILE A 149 -20.28 14.05 -10.62
CA ILE A 149 -21.50 14.51 -11.30
C ILE A 149 -21.21 15.76 -12.13
N GLU A 150 -20.49 16.75 -11.60
CA GLU A 150 -20.14 17.96 -12.36
C GLU A 150 -19.27 17.64 -13.58
N ARG A 151 -18.35 16.67 -13.48
CA ARG A 151 -17.49 16.26 -14.61
C ARG A 151 -18.23 15.54 -15.71
N ILE A 152 -19.34 14.85 -15.40
CA ILE A 152 -20.14 14.15 -16.41
C ILE A 152 -21.19 15.05 -17.06
N LYS A 153 -21.57 16.18 -16.43
CA LYS A 153 -22.52 17.16 -17.00
C LYS A 153 -21.97 17.69 -18.33
N GLY A 154 -22.70 17.40 -19.42
CA GLY A 154 -22.38 17.89 -20.76
C GLY A 154 -21.43 17.01 -21.58
N THR A 155 -20.96 15.87 -21.04
CA THR A 155 -20.24 14.89 -21.88
C THR A 155 -21.14 14.34 -22.98
N GLN A 156 -20.55 13.95 -24.10
CA GLN A 156 -21.24 13.25 -25.21
C GLN A 156 -20.74 11.80 -25.35
N ASP A 157 -19.81 11.37 -24.49
CA ASP A 157 -19.28 10.01 -24.51
C ASP A 157 -20.26 9.06 -23.79
N GLU A 158 -21.13 8.44 -24.60
CA GLU A 158 -22.13 7.47 -24.11
C GLU A 158 -21.47 6.24 -23.42
N GLN A 159 -20.22 5.87 -23.74
CA GLN A 159 -19.53 4.73 -23.09
C GLN A 159 -19.01 5.10 -21.70
N LEU A 160 -18.45 6.29 -21.56
CA LEU A 160 -18.06 6.84 -20.26
C LEU A 160 -19.28 7.02 -19.35
N MET A 161 -20.41 7.50 -19.89
CA MET A 161 -21.66 7.60 -19.14
C MET A 161 -22.12 6.24 -18.60
N LEU A 162 -22.02 5.17 -19.39
CA LEU A 162 -22.38 3.82 -18.94
C LEU A 162 -21.52 3.34 -17.78
N LEU A 163 -20.20 3.54 -17.85
CA LEU A 163 -19.28 3.21 -16.77
C LEU A 163 -19.61 4.00 -15.50
N VAL A 164 -19.80 5.30 -15.62
CA VAL A 164 -20.12 6.18 -14.48
C VAL A 164 -21.48 5.87 -13.88
N CYS A 165 -22.49 5.47 -14.67
CA CYS A 165 -23.77 4.99 -14.16
C CYS A 165 -23.59 3.80 -13.21
N VAL A 166 -22.74 2.81 -13.54
CA VAL A 166 -22.46 1.67 -12.65
C VAL A 166 -21.81 2.14 -11.34
N LEU A 167 -20.85 3.06 -11.43
CA LEU A 167 -20.17 3.60 -10.24
C LEU A 167 -21.14 4.39 -9.35
N PHE A 168 -22.05 5.17 -9.95
CA PHE A 168 -23.06 5.92 -9.21
C PHE A 168 -24.08 5.00 -8.53
N VAL A 169 -24.49 3.91 -9.17
CA VAL A 169 -25.31 2.88 -8.49
C VAL A 169 -24.62 2.37 -7.23
N CYS A 170 -23.29 2.17 -7.27
CA CYS A 170 -22.53 1.69 -6.12
C CYS A 170 -22.48 2.73 -4.99
N VAL A 171 -22.25 4.00 -5.34
CA VAL A 171 -22.31 5.13 -4.39
C VAL A 171 -23.69 5.20 -3.73
N GLU A 172 -24.77 5.09 -4.51
CA GLU A 172 -26.13 5.19 -3.98
C GLU A 172 -26.54 3.97 -3.15
N TYR A 173 -26.03 2.76 -3.45
CA TYR A 173 -26.20 1.61 -2.57
C TYR A 173 -25.54 1.81 -1.20
N LEU A 174 -24.32 2.35 -1.18
CA LEU A 174 -23.62 2.62 0.07
C LEU A 174 -24.32 3.71 0.89
N GLN A 175 -24.90 4.73 0.24
CA GLN A 175 -25.70 5.77 0.89
C GLN A 175 -27.13 5.35 1.26
N GLY A 176 -27.62 4.23 0.70
CA GLY A 176 -28.99 3.75 0.91
C GLY A 176 -30.06 4.50 0.10
N ASP A 177 -29.70 5.22 -0.97
CA ASP A 177 -30.65 5.91 -1.83
C ASP A 177 -31.14 5.01 -2.97
N VAL A 178 -32.18 4.23 -2.69
CA VAL A 178 -32.73 3.25 -3.63
C VAL A 178 -33.26 3.90 -4.91
N GLU A 179 -33.94 5.03 -4.78
CA GLU A 179 -34.54 5.69 -5.94
C GLU A 179 -33.48 6.24 -6.88
N ALA A 180 -32.41 6.84 -6.34
CA ALA A 180 -31.29 7.32 -7.14
C ALA A 180 -30.55 6.17 -7.82
N ALA A 181 -30.29 5.07 -7.11
CA ALA A 181 -29.69 3.87 -7.68
C ALA A 181 -30.53 3.31 -8.84
N LEU A 182 -31.85 3.16 -8.66
CA LEU A 182 -32.76 2.69 -9.71
C LEU A 182 -32.81 3.65 -10.91
N ARG A 183 -32.78 4.97 -10.67
CA ARG A 183 -32.68 5.96 -11.75
C ARG A 183 -31.37 5.77 -12.53
N HIS A 184 -30.21 5.62 -11.88
CA HIS A 184 -28.95 5.40 -12.58
C HIS A 184 -28.95 4.09 -13.39
N CYS A 185 -29.50 3.00 -12.84
CA CYS A 185 -29.72 1.74 -13.57
C CYS A 185 -30.59 1.95 -14.82
N LYS A 186 -31.75 2.61 -14.67
CA LYS A 186 -32.69 2.89 -15.76
C LYS A 186 -32.05 3.71 -16.88
N HIS A 187 -31.35 4.80 -16.54
CA HIS A 187 -30.67 5.62 -17.53
C HIS A 187 -29.55 4.84 -18.25
N GLY A 188 -28.76 4.05 -17.54
CA GLY A 188 -27.72 3.20 -18.14
C GLY A 188 -28.29 2.21 -19.15
N ILE A 189 -29.40 1.54 -18.82
CA ILE A 189 -30.04 0.59 -19.75
C ILE A 189 -30.67 1.30 -20.96
N LEU A 190 -31.27 2.48 -20.78
CA LEU A 190 -31.78 3.28 -21.89
C LEU A 190 -30.66 3.68 -22.88
N ILE A 191 -29.48 4.03 -22.36
CA ILE A 191 -28.29 4.29 -23.18
C ILE A 191 -27.86 3.01 -23.91
N LEU A 192 -27.74 1.88 -23.21
CA LEU A 192 -27.38 0.59 -23.82
C LEU A 192 -28.32 0.20 -24.98
N ASN A 193 -29.63 0.36 -24.79
CA ASN A 193 -30.64 0.02 -25.78
C ASN A 193 -30.62 0.95 -27.01
N LYS A 194 -30.19 2.20 -26.85
CA LYS A 194 -30.12 3.19 -27.95
C LYS A 194 -28.88 2.99 -28.83
N VAL A 195 -27.74 2.67 -28.24
CA VAL A 195 -26.42 2.74 -28.90
C VAL A 195 -26.07 1.45 -29.67
N GLY A 196 -26.72 0.33 -29.37
CA GLY A 196 -26.48 -0.94 -30.06
C GLY A 196 -25.01 -1.42 -29.98
N CYS A 197 -24.33 -1.11 -28.87
CA CYS A 197 -22.87 -1.08 -28.72
C CYS A 197 -22.10 -2.23 -29.40
N GLN A 198 -21.17 -1.89 -30.30
CA GLN A 198 -20.10 -2.75 -30.83
C GLN A 198 -18.74 -2.46 -30.14
N SER A 199 -18.74 -2.01 -28.88
CA SER A 199 -17.55 -1.58 -28.13
C SER A 199 -17.29 -2.41 -26.86
N TRP A 200 -16.18 -2.14 -26.17
CA TRP A 200 -15.79 -2.78 -24.90
C TRP A 200 -16.87 -2.68 -23.81
N ALA A 201 -17.74 -1.65 -23.85
CA ALA A 201 -18.85 -1.51 -22.91
C ALA A 201 -19.83 -2.69 -22.99
N ARG A 202 -20.00 -3.32 -24.16
CA ARG A 202 -20.81 -4.53 -24.31
C ARG A 202 -20.18 -5.74 -23.61
N GLU A 203 -18.86 -5.83 -23.61
CA GLU A 203 -18.14 -6.96 -23.01
C GLU A 203 -18.06 -6.82 -21.49
N TYR A 204 -17.71 -5.64 -20.99
CA TYR A 204 -17.38 -5.45 -19.57
C TYR A 204 -18.43 -4.70 -18.74
N VAL A 205 -19.34 -3.93 -19.35
CA VAL A 205 -20.32 -3.10 -18.60
C VAL A 205 -21.74 -3.68 -18.69
N MET A 206 -22.14 -4.19 -19.86
CA MET A 206 -23.46 -4.81 -20.05
C MET A 206 -23.74 -5.98 -19.09
N PRO A 207 -22.80 -6.91 -18.79
CA PRO A 207 -23.07 -7.98 -17.83
C PRO A 207 -23.46 -7.47 -16.43
N ILE A 208 -22.90 -6.33 -16.02
CA ILE A 208 -23.21 -5.72 -14.73
C ILE A 208 -24.63 -5.16 -14.73
N PHE A 209 -25.03 -4.45 -15.78
CA PHE A 209 -26.41 -3.95 -15.88
C PHE A 209 -27.45 -5.09 -15.89
N ARG A 210 -27.14 -6.25 -16.50
CA ARG A 210 -28.01 -7.44 -16.43
C ARG A 210 -28.22 -7.92 -15.00
N ARG A 211 -27.13 -7.98 -14.21
CA ARG A 211 -27.18 -8.41 -12.81
C ARG A 211 -27.92 -7.40 -11.93
N LEU A 212 -27.79 -6.11 -12.23
CA LEU A 212 -28.51 -5.04 -11.54
C LEU A 212 -30.02 -5.04 -11.84
N SER A 213 -30.47 -5.55 -13.00
CA SER A 213 -31.91 -5.67 -13.29
C SER A 213 -32.67 -6.59 -12.32
N PHE A 214 -31.97 -7.37 -11.49
CA PHE A 214 -32.56 -8.27 -10.49
C PHE A 214 -33.20 -7.57 -9.28
N ILE A 215 -32.96 -6.27 -9.10
CA ILE A 215 -33.39 -5.50 -7.90
C ILE A 215 -34.89 -5.56 -7.65
N SER A 216 -35.72 -5.60 -8.70
CA SER A 216 -37.19 -5.52 -8.59
C SER A 216 -37.89 -6.79 -8.09
N PHE A 217 -37.16 -7.88 -7.84
CA PHE A 217 -37.74 -9.23 -7.75
C PHE A 217 -38.14 -9.70 -6.33
N PHE A 218 -37.85 -8.93 -5.26
CA PHE A 218 -37.62 -9.57 -3.95
C PHE A 218 -38.56 -9.33 -2.77
N LEU A 219 -39.44 -8.33 -2.77
CA LEU A 219 -40.22 -8.01 -1.54
C LEU A 219 -41.73 -8.25 -1.64
N GLY A 220 -42.19 -8.94 -2.70
CA GLY A 220 -43.59 -9.33 -2.83
C GLY A 220 -44.56 -8.15 -3.06
N VAL A 221 -44.03 -6.96 -3.35
CA VAL A 221 -44.80 -5.77 -3.71
C VAL A 221 -44.54 -5.47 -5.18
N LYS A 222 -45.60 -5.22 -5.96
CA LYS A 222 -45.48 -4.76 -7.34
C LYS A 222 -44.72 -3.42 -7.34
N PRO A 223 -43.59 -3.28 -8.05
CA PRO A 223 -42.88 -2.00 -8.10
C PRO A 223 -43.80 -0.92 -8.68
N SER A 224 -43.65 0.33 -8.22
CA SER A 224 -44.29 1.48 -8.87
C SER A 224 -43.85 1.56 -10.34
N GLU A 225 -44.68 2.11 -11.23
CA GLU A 225 -44.34 2.22 -12.65
C GLU A 225 -43.01 2.97 -12.90
N ASP A 226 -42.68 3.93 -12.04
CA ASP A 226 -41.43 4.69 -12.08
C ASP A 226 -40.20 3.85 -11.68
N ALA A 227 -40.38 2.83 -10.83
CA ALA A 227 -39.33 1.94 -10.34
C ALA A 227 -39.04 0.74 -11.27
N LEU A 228 -39.79 0.59 -12.36
CA LEU A 228 -39.53 -0.44 -13.37
C LEU A 228 -38.30 -0.08 -14.20
N VAL A 229 -37.28 -0.92 -14.08
CA VAL A 229 -36.08 -0.87 -14.91
C VAL A 229 -36.39 -1.53 -16.27
N PRO A 230 -36.12 -0.86 -17.41
CA PRO A 230 -36.39 -1.44 -18.73
C PRO A 230 -35.60 -2.73 -18.98
N GLY A 231 -36.15 -3.60 -19.83
CA GLY A 231 -35.42 -4.75 -20.36
C GLY A 231 -34.24 -4.37 -21.25
N LEU A 232 -33.26 -5.25 -21.36
CA LEU A 232 -32.13 -5.12 -22.30
C LEU A 232 -32.54 -5.68 -23.67
N ILE A 233 -32.82 -4.79 -24.63
CA ILE A 233 -33.36 -5.16 -25.94
C ILE A 233 -32.22 -5.51 -26.91
N GLY A 234 -32.32 -6.66 -27.60
CA GLY A 234 -31.39 -7.04 -28.68
C GLY A 234 -30.08 -7.70 -28.23
N PHE A 235 -30.00 -8.14 -26.97
CA PHE A 235 -28.81 -8.80 -26.41
C PHE A 235 -29.05 -10.28 -26.02
N GLU A 236 -30.17 -10.88 -26.42
CA GLU A 236 -30.50 -12.27 -26.16
C GLU A 236 -29.33 -13.20 -26.56
N ALA A 237 -28.79 -13.95 -25.60
CA ALA A 237 -27.76 -14.95 -25.86
C ALA A 237 -28.43 -16.32 -26.03
N PRO A 238 -28.24 -17.02 -27.17
CA PRO A 238 -28.74 -18.38 -27.31
C PRO A 238 -28.05 -19.29 -26.29
N MET A 239 -28.81 -20.22 -25.69
CA MET A 239 -28.25 -21.18 -24.75
C MET A 239 -27.21 -22.05 -25.47
N PRO A 240 -25.93 -22.05 -25.04
CA PRO A 240 -24.88 -22.83 -25.69
C PRO A 240 -25.13 -24.33 -25.50
N PRO A 241 -24.63 -25.23 -26.37
CA PRO A 241 -24.86 -26.68 -26.23
C PRO A 241 -24.33 -27.25 -24.90
N ARG A 242 -23.27 -26.65 -24.35
CA ARG A 242 -22.69 -26.91 -23.02
C ARG A 242 -22.07 -25.61 -22.51
N PHE A 243 -21.91 -25.47 -21.19
CA PHE A 243 -21.13 -24.36 -20.63
C PHE A 243 -19.64 -24.70 -20.61
N GLU A 244 -18.81 -23.83 -21.17
CA GLU A 244 -17.35 -23.98 -21.14
C GLU A 244 -16.72 -23.28 -19.93
N SER A 245 -17.46 -22.38 -19.28
CA SER A 245 -16.99 -21.58 -18.15
C SER A 245 -18.12 -21.20 -17.18
N VAL A 246 -17.73 -20.80 -15.97
CA VAL A 246 -18.68 -20.31 -14.94
C VAL A 246 -19.27 -18.97 -15.36
N GLU A 247 -18.51 -18.15 -16.08
CA GLU A 247 -18.92 -16.85 -16.60
C GLU A 247 -20.03 -16.97 -17.65
N GLU A 248 -19.93 -17.98 -18.53
CA GLU A 248 -20.97 -18.29 -19.53
C GLU A 248 -22.27 -18.76 -18.86
N ALA A 249 -22.17 -19.63 -17.84
CA ALA A 249 -23.32 -20.06 -17.06
C ALA A 249 -23.96 -18.90 -16.29
N GLN A 250 -23.16 -18.02 -15.69
CA GLN A 250 -23.62 -16.81 -14.99
C GLN A 250 -24.41 -15.90 -15.95
N SER A 251 -23.87 -15.63 -17.14
CA SER A 251 -24.56 -14.79 -18.13
C SER A 251 -25.89 -15.40 -18.58
N ALA A 252 -25.97 -16.73 -18.70
CA ALA A 252 -27.20 -17.41 -19.11
C ALA A 252 -28.29 -17.33 -18.02
N ILE A 253 -27.94 -17.53 -16.74
CA ILE A 253 -28.94 -17.41 -15.66
C ILE A 253 -29.37 -15.98 -15.44
N ASP A 254 -28.47 -15.00 -15.55
CA ASP A 254 -28.83 -13.59 -15.42
C ASP A 254 -29.83 -13.19 -16.51
N ASP A 255 -29.64 -13.62 -17.76
CA ASP A 255 -30.58 -13.40 -18.87
C ASP A 255 -31.95 -14.04 -18.61
N ILE A 256 -31.99 -15.32 -18.21
CA ILE A 256 -33.24 -16.02 -17.87
C ILE A 256 -33.99 -15.29 -16.76
N THR A 257 -33.26 -14.81 -15.76
CA THR A 257 -33.84 -14.17 -14.59
C THR A 257 -34.43 -12.80 -14.92
N VAL A 258 -33.79 -12.02 -15.80
CA VAL A 258 -34.35 -10.76 -16.31
C VAL A 258 -35.67 -11.01 -17.05
N HIS A 259 -35.73 -12.02 -17.91
CA HIS A 259 -36.97 -12.38 -18.61
C HIS A 259 -38.06 -12.87 -17.65
N ALA A 260 -37.69 -13.58 -16.58
CA ALA A 260 -38.62 -13.98 -15.52
C ALA A 260 -39.23 -12.76 -14.81
N ILE A 261 -38.42 -11.75 -14.51
CA ILE A 261 -38.90 -10.48 -13.91
C ILE A 261 -39.87 -9.77 -14.85
N GLU A 262 -39.52 -9.64 -16.13
CA GLU A 262 -40.37 -8.98 -17.11
C GLU A 262 -41.72 -9.67 -17.26
N LEU A 263 -41.72 -11.01 -17.26
CA LEU A 263 -42.93 -11.83 -17.30
C LEU A 263 -43.83 -11.52 -16.09
N LEU A 264 -43.26 -11.55 -14.88
CA LEU A 264 -43.97 -11.25 -13.63
C LEU A 264 -44.50 -9.81 -13.58
N ALA A 265 -43.73 -8.85 -14.10
CA ALA A 265 -44.12 -7.45 -14.10
C ALA A 265 -45.29 -7.16 -15.06
N ARG A 266 -45.32 -7.83 -16.23
CA ARG A 266 -46.35 -7.65 -17.26
C ARG A 266 -47.60 -8.51 -17.04
N GLY A 267 -47.48 -9.64 -16.35
CA GLY A 267 -48.57 -10.61 -16.20
C GLY A 267 -48.99 -11.25 -17.53
N ASP A 268 -48.06 -11.36 -18.48
CA ASP A 268 -48.31 -11.90 -19.83
C ASP A 268 -47.99 -13.41 -19.87
N GLU A 269 -48.99 -14.25 -20.13
CA GLU A 269 -48.83 -15.71 -20.16
C GLU A 269 -48.06 -16.24 -21.38
N SER A 270 -47.91 -15.43 -22.45
CA SER A 270 -47.33 -15.89 -23.71
C SER A 270 -45.83 -16.27 -23.62
N GLY A 271 -45.11 -15.70 -22.64
CA GLY A 271 -43.68 -15.95 -22.40
C GLY A 271 -43.35 -17.10 -21.44
N LYS A 272 -44.36 -17.73 -20.80
CA LYS A 272 -44.17 -18.72 -19.72
C LYS A 272 -43.51 -20.02 -20.19
N GLN A 273 -44.04 -20.63 -21.25
CA GLN A 273 -43.56 -21.91 -21.80
C GLN A 273 -42.10 -21.85 -22.32
N PRO A 274 -41.71 -20.85 -23.12
CA PRO A 274 -40.32 -20.68 -23.53
C PRO A 274 -39.35 -20.57 -22.35
N LEU A 275 -39.73 -19.82 -21.31
CA LEU A 275 -38.89 -19.60 -20.15
C LEU A 275 -38.73 -20.85 -19.28
N GLN A 276 -39.80 -21.63 -19.09
CA GLN A 276 -39.74 -22.94 -18.43
C GLN A 276 -38.76 -23.89 -19.14
N THR A 277 -38.79 -23.90 -20.47
CA THR A 277 -37.90 -24.73 -21.29
C THR A 277 -36.44 -24.32 -21.09
N ARG A 278 -36.15 -23.01 -21.13
CA ARG A 278 -34.79 -22.46 -20.90
C ARG A 278 -34.29 -22.76 -19.49
N LEU A 279 -35.14 -22.68 -18.47
CA LEU A 279 -34.79 -23.02 -17.08
C LEU A 279 -34.41 -24.49 -16.92
N GLN A 280 -35.15 -25.40 -17.56
CA GLN A 280 -34.86 -26.83 -17.53
C GLN A 280 -33.54 -27.14 -18.27
N GLU A 281 -33.33 -26.53 -19.43
CA GLU A 281 -32.09 -26.66 -20.20
C GLU A 281 -30.88 -26.12 -19.42
N PHE A 282 -31.03 -24.97 -18.77
CA PHE A 282 -30.00 -24.39 -17.89
C PHE A 282 -29.63 -25.34 -16.75
N HIS A 283 -30.64 -25.93 -16.08
CA HIS A 283 -30.42 -26.82 -14.94
C HIS A 283 -29.58 -28.05 -15.31
N GLY A 284 -29.86 -28.69 -16.46
CA GLY A 284 -29.05 -29.81 -16.93
C GLY A 284 -27.60 -29.40 -17.16
N LYS A 285 -27.38 -28.31 -17.89
CA LYS A 285 -26.04 -27.84 -18.28
C LYS A 285 -25.21 -27.32 -17.11
N VAL A 286 -25.82 -26.63 -16.13
CA VAL A 286 -25.09 -26.15 -14.95
C VAL A 286 -24.71 -27.30 -14.02
N CYS A 287 -25.49 -28.39 -13.97
CA CYS A 287 -25.12 -29.60 -13.24
C CYS A 287 -23.95 -30.33 -13.90
N GLU A 288 -23.91 -30.38 -15.23
CA GLU A 288 -22.75 -30.90 -15.98
C GLU A 288 -21.49 -30.07 -15.71
N LEU A 289 -21.59 -28.73 -15.77
CA LEU A 289 -20.47 -27.84 -15.46
C LEU A 289 -20.00 -28.01 -14.01
N ASP A 290 -20.91 -28.10 -13.05
CA ASP A 290 -20.54 -28.29 -11.65
C ASP A 290 -19.79 -29.60 -11.43
N ALA A 291 -20.11 -30.67 -12.17
CA ALA A 291 -19.38 -31.93 -12.10
C ALA A 291 -17.92 -31.82 -12.61
N THR A 292 -17.60 -30.85 -13.48
CA THR A 292 -16.24 -30.65 -14.00
C THR A 292 -15.38 -29.74 -13.14
N VAL A 293 -15.97 -28.87 -12.32
CA VAL A 293 -15.23 -27.97 -11.43
C VAL A 293 -14.68 -28.74 -10.22
N PRO A 294 -13.36 -28.69 -9.94
CA PRO A 294 -12.76 -29.34 -8.79
C PRO A 294 -13.30 -28.83 -7.44
N PRO A 295 -13.37 -29.66 -6.39
CA PRO A 295 -13.78 -29.23 -5.04
C PRO A 295 -12.91 -28.11 -4.44
N GLN A 296 -11.64 -28.02 -4.83
CA GLN A 296 -10.69 -27.01 -4.36
C GLN A 296 -11.03 -25.59 -4.86
N GLU A 297 -11.80 -25.46 -5.95
CA GLU A 297 -12.22 -24.18 -6.50
C GLU A 297 -13.50 -23.67 -5.79
N SER A 298 -13.40 -23.51 -4.46
CA SER A 298 -14.54 -23.20 -3.58
C SER A 298 -15.32 -21.95 -4.01
N SER A 299 -14.63 -20.90 -4.48
CA SER A 299 -15.25 -19.68 -4.99
C SER A 299 -16.14 -19.93 -6.22
N LYS A 300 -15.72 -20.81 -7.14
CA LYS A 300 -16.51 -21.17 -8.32
C LYS A 300 -17.67 -22.09 -7.95
N LYS A 301 -17.44 -23.03 -7.03
CA LYS A 301 -18.50 -23.90 -6.49
C LYS A 301 -19.60 -23.12 -5.78
N MET A 302 -19.23 -22.14 -4.97
CA MET A 302 -20.20 -21.23 -4.33
C MET A 302 -20.99 -20.42 -5.37
N ALA A 303 -20.34 -19.92 -6.43
CA ALA A 303 -21.03 -19.24 -7.52
C ALA A 303 -22.06 -20.15 -8.20
N LEU A 304 -21.68 -21.40 -8.48
CA LEU A 304 -22.59 -22.41 -9.05
C LEU A 304 -23.77 -22.74 -8.13
N CYS A 305 -23.56 -22.83 -6.81
CA CYS A 305 -24.66 -22.95 -5.85
C CYS A 305 -25.63 -21.76 -5.96
N GLY A 306 -25.11 -20.54 -6.02
CA GLY A 306 -25.90 -19.32 -6.22
C GLY A 306 -26.72 -19.35 -7.51
N MET A 307 -26.12 -19.78 -8.63
CA MET A 307 -26.81 -19.89 -9.93
C MET A 307 -27.93 -20.92 -9.90
N LYS A 308 -27.70 -22.09 -9.27
CA LYS A 308 -28.71 -23.13 -9.10
C LYS A 308 -29.88 -22.65 -8.23
N ILE A 309 -29.59 -21.88 -7.18
CA ILE A 309 -30.62 -21.25 -6.34
C ILE A 309 -31.43 -20.24 -7.15
N LYS A 310 -30.79 -19.35 -7.92
CA LYS A 310 -31.48 -18.39 -8.81
C LYS A 310 -32.44 -19.10 -9.78
N ALA A 311 -31.97 -20.19 -10.41
CA ALA A 311 -32.78 -20.98 -11.34
C ALA A 311 -34.01 -21.61 -10.65
N GLU A 312 -33.84 -22.16 -9.44
CA GLU A 312 -34.94 -22.72 -8.66
C GLU A 312 -35.96 -21.66 -8.24
N MET A 313 -35.50 -20.48 -7.83
CA MET A 313 -36.38 -19.35 -7.48
C MET A 313 -37.18 -18.87 -8.69
N ALA A 314 -36.51 -18.61 -9.82
CA ALA A 314 -37.16 -18.23 -11.06
C ALA A 314 -38.20 -19.29 -11.49
N ARG A 315 -37.89 -20.58 -11.33
CA ARG A 315 -38.83 -21.67 -11.59
C ARG A 315 -40.06 -21.60 -10.68
N ILE A 316 -39.91 -21.35 -9.38
CA ILE A 316 -41.04 -21.19 -8.46
C ILE A 316 -41.91 -20.00 -8.90
N GLN A 317 -41.31 -18.84 -9.19
CA GLN A 317 -42.07 -17.63 -9.50
C GLN A 317 -42.78 -17.69 -10.84
N VAL A 318 -42.14 -18.21 -11.90
CA VAL A 318 -42.76 -18.37 -13.22
C VAL A 318 -43.94 -19.33 -13.18
N ASN A 319 -43.89 -20.36 -12.33
CA ASN A 319 -44.97 -21.33 -12.18
C ASN A 319 -46.08 -20.89 -11.20
N THR A 320 -45.90 -19.77 -10.52
CA THR A 320 -46.88 -19.25 -9.53
C THR A 320 -47.45 -17.89 -9.93
N ILE A 321 -47.27 -17.49 -11.20
CA ILE A 321 -47.70 -16.19 -11.74
C ILE A 321 -49.23 -16.07 -11.89
N ASP A 322 -49.90 -17.20 -12.12
CA ASP A 322 -51.32 -17.34 -12.48
C ASP A 322 -52.23 -17.75 -11.31
N GLY A 323 -51.67 -17.97 -10.11
CA GLY A 323 -52.42 -18.45 -8.95
C GLY A 323 -53.03 -17.34 -8.11
N GLU A 324 -54.26 -17.54 -7.65
CA GLU A 324 -54.88 -16.73 -6.58
C GLU A 324 -54.40 -17.24 -5.20
N GLY A 325 -54.08 -16.32 -4.29
CA GLY A 325 -53.68 -16.66 -2.91
C GLY A 325 -52.23 -17.11 -2.75
N GLU A 326 -51.67 -16.96 -1.56
CA GLU A 326 -50.26 -17.24 -1.26
C GLU A 326 -49.98 -18.73 -0.96
N MET A 327 -51.01 -19.57 -0.81
CA MET A 327 -50.84 -21.01 -0.55
C MET A 327 -50.27 -21.80 -1.74
N ARG A 328 -50.33 -21.24 -2.95
CA ARG A 328 -49.77 -21.86 -4.17
C ARG A 328 -48.28 -22.20 -4.07
N TYR A 329 -47.53 -21.52 -3.21
CA TYR A 329 -46.12 -21.81 -2.97
C TYR A 329 -45.90 -23.15 -2.25
N ASP A 330 -46.92 -23.72 -1.60
CA ASP A 330 -46.83 -25.00 -0.89
C ASP A 330 -46.51 -26.18 -1.81
N GLU A 331 -47.03 -26.16 -3.05
CA GLU A 331 -46.73 -27.17 -4.09
C GLU A 331 -45.23 -27.23 -4.43
N TRP A 332 -44.49 -26.17 -4.07
CA TRP A 332 -43.07 -26.00 -4.33
C TRP A 332 -42.19 -26.20 -3.10
N ALA A 333 -42.72 -26.76 -2.00
CA ALA A 333 -41.99 -27.01 -0.76
C ALA A 333 -40.65 -27.75 -0.96
N ASP A 334 -40.60 -28.76 -1.84
CA ASP A 334 -39.35 -29.48 -2.15
C ASP A 334 -38.32 -28.61 -2.87
N SER A 335 -38.78 -27.65 -3.66
CA SER A 335 -37.91 -26.68 -4.34
C SER A 335 -37.30 -25.70 -3.33
N PHE A 336 -38.08 -25.25 -2.35
CA PHE A 336 -37.57 -24.45 -1.22
C PHE A 336 -36.54 -25.23 -0.40
N ARG A 337 -36.80 -26.51 -0.09
CA ARG A 337 -35.81 -27.38 0.60
C ARG A 337 -34.53 -27.54 -0.20
N ARG A 338 -34.61 -27.69 -1.53
CA ARG A 338 -33.42 -27.72 -2.41
C ARG A 338 -32.63 -26.41 -2.36
N ILE A 339 -33.31 -25.26 -2.37
CA ILE A 339 -32.65 -23.94 -2.21
C ILE A 339 -31.88 -23.87 -0.89
N VAL A 340 -32.50 -24.27 0.22
CA VAL A 340 -31.84 -24.28 1.54
C VAL A 340 -30.68 -25.29 1.59
N ALA A 341 -30.82 -26.46 0.97
CA ALA A 341 -29.73 -27.45 0.89
C ALA A 341 -28.52 -26.91 0.11
N LEU A 342 -28.74 -26.23 -1.02
CA LEU A 342 -27.68 -25.55 -1.77
C LEU A 342 -27.04 -24.42 -0.95
N GLY A 343 -27.84 -23.69 -0.17
CA GLY A 343 -27.33 -22.68 0.78
C GLY A 343 -26.44 -23.30 1.86
N LYS A 344 -26.84 -24.42 2.47
CA LYS A 344 -26.02 -25.16 3.44
C LYS A 344 -24.69 -25.60 2.83
N GLN A 345 -24.70 -26.15 1.62
CA GLN A 345 -23.48 -26.52 0.89
C GLN A 345 -22.55 -25.31 0.70
N ALA A 346 -23.09 -24.15 0.30
CA ALA A 346 -22.29 -22.93 0.17
C ALA A 346 -21.73 -22.44 1.52
N ALA A 347 -22.49 -22.57 2.61
CA ALA A 347 -22.04 -22.24 3.96
C ALA A 347 -20.89 -23.15 4.43
N GLU A 348 -21.00 -24.45 4.18
CA GLU A 348 -19.97 -25.44 4.50
C GLU A 348 -18.69 -25.18 3.70
N MET A 349 -18.79 -24.90 2.40
CA MET A 349 -17.63 -24.56 1.56
C MET A 349 -16.94 -23.28 2.02
N LYS A 350 -17.70 -22.25 2.44
CA LYS A 350 -17.15 -20.99 2.96
C LYS A 350 -16.33 -21.20 4.23
N VAL A 351 -16.72 -22.16 5.08
CA VAL A 351 -15.98 -22.52 6.31
C VAL A 351 -14.78 -23.42 6.00
N ALA A 352 -14.96 -24.41 5.12
CA ALA A 352 -13.92 -25.39 4.80
C ALA A 352 -12.78 -24.80 3.95
N PHE A 353 -13.08 -23.78 3.13
CA PHE A 353 -12.14 -23.17 2.19
C PHE A 353 -12.28 -21.64 2.23
N PRO A 354 -11.71 -20.97 3.25
CA PRO A 354 -11.72 -19.51 3.37
C PRO A 354 -11.16 -18.86 2.10
N SER A 355 -11.84 -17.81 1.61
CA SER A 355 -11.42 -17.11 0.39
C SER A 355 -10.09 -16.39 0.60
N GLU A 356 -9.22 -16.37 -0.43
CA GLU A 356 -8.03 -15.50 -0.50
C GLU A 356 -8.40 -14.00 -0.61
N ARG A 357 -9.69 -13.67 -0.77
CA ARG A 357 -10.17 -12.30 -0.87
C ARG A 357 -10.48 -11.71 0.50
N PRO A 358 -10.39 -10.37 0.64
CA PRO A 358 -10.77 -9.69 1.87
C PRO A 358 -12.23 -9.98 2.27
N ARG A 359 -12.49 -9.95 3.58
CA ARG A 359 -13.84 -10.16 4.10
C ARG A 359 -14.77 -9.02 3.67
N ALA A 360 -15.80 -9.36 2.90
CA ALA A 360 -16.78 -8.39 2.42
C ALA A 360 -17.67 -7.86 3.54
N SER A 361 -17.70 -6.53 3.72
CA SER A 361 -18.76 -5.83 4.49
C SER A 361 -19.95 -5.49 3.60
N PHE A 362 -19.65 -5.09 2.37
CA PHE A 362 -20.63 -4.80 1.31
C PHE A 362 -20.26 -5.54 0.02
N THR A 363 -21.25 -6.10 -0.67
CA THR A 363 -21.13 -6.57 -2.05
C THR A 363 -22.05 -5.77 -2.96
N PHE A 364 -21.57 -5.40 -4.14
CA PHE A 364 -22.33 -4.60 -5.10
C PHE A 364 -23.51 -5.38 -5.69
N GLU A 365 -23.31 -6.67 -5.93
CA GLU A 365 -24.34 -7.55 -6.47
C GLU A 365 -25.15 -8.21 -5.35
N GLN A 366 -26.42 -8.53 -5.65
CA GLN A 366 -27.27 -9.34 -4.78
C GLN A 366 -26.78 -10.79 -4.77
N GLY A 367 -26.68 -11.38 -3.58
CA GLY A 367 -26.18 -12.72 -3.37
C GLY A 367 -27.16 -13.59 -2.58
N PHE A 368 -26.64 -14.34 -1.61
CA PHE A 368 -27.42 -15.31 -0.86
C PHE A 368 -28.43 -14.67 0.08
N LEU A 369 -28.26 -13.39 0.46
CA LEU A 369 -29.16 -12.71 1.38
C LEU A 369 -30.57 -12.61 0.78
N SER A 370 -30.69 -12.11 -0.45
CA SER A 370 -31.99 -11.99 -1.13
C SER A 370 -32.62 -13.35 -1.40
N MET A 371 -31.80 -14.35 -1.76
CA MET A 371 -32.24 -15.72 -2.02
C MET A 371 -32.85 -16.38 -0.77
N MET A 372 -32.16 -16.29 0.37
CA MET A 372 -32.71 -16.78 1.64
C MET A 372 -33.91 -15.93 2.09
N GLY A 373 -33.91 -14.62 1.78
CA GLY A 373 -35.03 -13.71 2.01
C GLY A 373 -36.30 -14.21 1.36
N PHE A 374 -36.21 -14.53 0.07
CA PHE A 374 -37.31 -15.11 -0.69
C PHE A 374 -37.84 -16.39 -0.05
N VAL A 375 -36.98 -17.33 0.38
CA VAL A 375 -37.42 -18.54 1.08
C VAL A 375 -38.12 -18.19 2.39
N SER A 376 -37.55 -17.30 3.21
CA SER A 376 -38.12 -16.92 4.50
C SER A 376 -39.49 -16.24 4.37
N ILE A 377 -39.72 -15.52 3.27
CA ILE A 377 -40.96 -14.78 3.01
C ILE A 377 -41.99 -15.65 2.31
N LYS A 378 -41.62 -16.48 1.32
CA LYS A 378 -42.56 -17.21 0.44
C LYS A 378 -42.78 -18.68 0.82
N CYS A 379 -41.84 -19.33 1.49
CA CYS A 379 -42.05 -20.68 2.00
C CYS A 379 -42.92 -20.63 3.25
N ARG A 380 -43.93 -21.49 3.35
CA ARG A 380 -44.77 -21.65 4.56
C ARG A 380 -44.29 -22.75 5.50
N ASP A 381 -43.38 -23.62 5.06
CA ASP A 381 -42.79 -24.67 5.89
C ASP A 381 -41.85 -24.07 6.96
N LEU A 382 -42.29 -24.08 8.22
CA LEU A 382 -41.57 -23.41 9.33
C LEU A 382 -40.11 -23.85 9.43
N GLN A 383 -39.82 -25.15 9.28
CA GLN A 383 -38.45 -25.67 9.37
C GLN A 383 -37.58 -25.09 8.26
N THR A 384 -38.04 -25.15 7.01
CA THR A 384 -37.31 -24.63 5.84
C THR A 384 -37.10 -23.11 5.96
N ARG A 385 -38.09 -22.37 6.48
CA ARG A 385 -37.97 -20.93 6.76
C ARG A 385 -36.90 -20.62 7.80
N LEU A 386 -36.92 -21.30 8.95
CA LEU A 386 -35.93 -21.05 10.01
C LEU A 386 -34.51 -21.42 9.56
N GLU A 387 -34.37 -22.46 8.74
CA GLU A 387 -33.08 -22.79 8.13
C GLU A 387 -32.61 -21.70 7.16
N ALA A 388 -33.50 -21.14 6.33
CA ALA A 388 -33.15 -20.00 5.48
C ALA A 388 -32.75 -18.76 6.28
N ILE A 389 -33.50 -18.43 7.35
CA ILE A 389 -33.21 -17.31 8.26
C ILE A 389 -31.84 -17.49 8.94
N ASP A 390 -31.53 -18.70 9.39
CA ASP A 390 -30.21 -19.04 9.96
C ASP A 390 -29.08 -18.84 8.94
N LEU A 391 -29.27 -19.25 7.69
CA LEU A 391 -28.28 -19.10 6.63
C LEU A 391 -27.98 -17.63 6.26
N MET A 392 -28.95 -16.71 6.44
CA MET A 392 -28.70 -15.26 6.27
C MET A 392 -27.61 -14.72 7.20
N THR A 393 -27.36 -15.37 8.33
CA THR A 393 -26.31 -14.95 9.28
C THR A 393 -24.94 -15.56 8.98
N LYS A 394 -24.89 -16.60 8.12
CA LYS A 394 -23.69 -17.44 7.89
C LYS A 394 -23.03 -17.20 6.54
N ILE A 395 -23.82 -17.05 5.48
CA ILE A 395 -23.31 -17.00 4.10
C ILE A 395 -23.07 -15.57 3.58
N PRO A 396 -24.05 -14.65 3.60
CA PRO A 396 -23.92 -13.38 2.89
C PRO A 396 -22.97 -12.39 3.58
N ALA A 397 -22.60 -11.33 2.85
CA ALA A 397 -21.98 -10.15 3.45
C ALA A 397 -23.00 -9.39 4.32
N PRO A 398 -22.58 -8.57 5.29
CA PRO A 398 -23.47 -7.72 6.10
C PRO A 398 -24.46 -6.89 5.26
N LYS A 399 -24.04 -6.41 4.08
CA LYS A 399 -24.89 -5.76 3.09
C LYS A 399 -24.63 -6.31 1.69
N GLU A 400 -25.68 -6.68 0.99
CA GLU A 400 -25.66 -7.10 -0.41
C GLU A 400 -26.59 -6.19 -1.22
N ALA A 401 -26.01 -5.36 -2.08
CA ALA A 401 -26.71 -4.29 -2.79
C ALA A 401 -27.54 -3.40 -1.82
N LEU A 402 -28.87 -3.46 -1.92
CA LEU A 402 -29.80 -2.67 -1.12
C LEU A 402 -30.23 -3.32 0.19
N LEU A 403 -29.91 -4.60 0.38
CA LEU A 403 -30.39 -5.38 1.51
C LEU A 403 -29.27 -5.58 2.51
N ASP A 404 -29.57 -5.37 3.79
CA ASP A 404 -28.69 -5.70 4.90
C ASP A 404 -29.25 -6.90 5.69
N VAL A 405 -28.32 -7.66 6.28
CA VAL A 405 -28.65 -8.88 7.04
C VAL A 405 -29.55 -8.56 8.23
N GLY A 406 -29.31 -7.44 8.92
CA GLY A 406 -30.05 -7.08 10.13
C GLY A 406 -31.55 -6.91 9.86
N THR A 407 -31.89 -6.23 8.77
CA THR A 407 -33.26 -5.98 8.34
C THR A 407 -33.91 -7.27 7.88
N LEU A 408 -33.32 -7.96 6.90
CA LEU A 408 -33.99 -9.08 6.25
C LEU A 408 -34.13 -10.29 7.19
N TYR A 409 -33.17 -10.51 8.09
CA TYR A 409 -33.26 -11.50 9.16
C TYR A 409 -34.47 -11.24 10.07
N ARG A 410 -34.66 -10.00 10.51
CA ARG A 410 -35.77 -9.63 11.41
C ARG A 410 -37.11 -9.66 10.70
N VAL A 411 -37.18 -9.24 9.43
CA VAL A 411 -38.39 -9.36 8.60
C VAL A 411 -38.79 -10.83 8.45
N GLY A 412 -37.84 -11.71 8.10
CA GLY A 412 -38.09 -13.14 7.99
C GLY A 412 -38.53 -13.77 9.30
N ARG A 413 -37.85 -13.44 10.42
CA ARG A 413 -38.22 -13.90 11.76
C ARG A 413 -39.61 -13.43 12.15
N ARG A 414 -39.88 -12.13 12.05
CA ARG A 414 -41.16 -11.54 12.44
C ARG A 414 -42.31 -12.06 11.59
N GLY A 415 -42.07 -12.25 10.30
CA GLY A 415 -43.02 -12.91 9.41
C GLY A 415 -43.34 -14.35 9.84
N ALA A 416 -42.36 -15.11 10.32
CA ALA A 416 -42.59 -16.44 10.86
C ALA A 416 -43.37 -16.40 12.20
N GLU A 417 -43.08 -15.45 13.08
CA GLU A 417 -43.83 -15.26 14.34
C GLU A 417 -45.31 -14.94 14.10
N ILE A 418 -45.59 -13.98 13.19
CA ILE A 418 -46.95 -13.55 12.85
C ILE A 418 -47.76 -14.73 12.27
N GLU A 419 -47.16 -15.48 11.35
CA GLU A 419 -47.87 -16.54 10.63
C GLU A 419 -48.08 -17.79 11.49
N HIS A 420 -47.04 -18.23 12.20
CA HIS A 420 -47.06 -19.48 12.96
C HIS A 420 -47.50 -19.30 14.41
N GLY A 421 -47.56 -18.06 14.93
CA GLY A 421 -47.90 -17.78 16.33
C GLY A 421 -46.82 -18.25 17.31
N VAL A 422 -45.55 -18.14 16.91
CA VAL A 422 -44.37 -18.50 17.71
C VAL A 422 -43.63 -17.25 18.19
N LEU A 423 -42.77 -17.40 19.20
CA LEU A 423 -41.83 -16.38 19.67
C LEU A 423 -40.41 -16.88 19.43
N LEU A 424 -39.56 -16.05 18.82
CA LEU A 424 -38.20 -16.42 18.42
C LEU A 424 -37.19 -15.41 19.02
N ASP A 425 -36.33 -15.85 19.94
CA ASP A 425 -35.32 -15.00 20.60
C ASP A 425 -34.20 -14.53 19.65
N ASP A 426 -33.59 -13.37 19.95
CA ASP A 426 -32.44 -12.81 19.22
C ASP A 426 -31.15 -13.60 19.53
N GLY A 427 -30.57 -14.24 18.52
CA GLY A 427 -29.21 -14.82 18.59
C GLY A 427 -29.10 -16.30 18.94
N VAL A 428 -30.18 -16.96 19.36
CA VAL A 428 -30.23 -18.43 19.56
C VAL A 428 -31.56 -18.97 19.06
N LEU A 429 -31.58 -19.56 17.86
CA LEU A 429 -32.72 -20.33 17.39
C LEU A 429 -32.70 -21.71 18.08
N GLU A 430 -33.29 -21.85 19.28
CA GLU A 430 -33.48 -23.16 19.91
C GLU A 430 -34.39 -24.03 19.03
N ARG A 431 -33.83 -25.11 18.47
CA ARG A 431 -34.55 -26.03 17.58
C ARG A 431 -35.10 -27.20 18.40
N ASN A 432 -36.42 -27.24 18.62
CA ASN A 432 -37.10 -28.45 19.07
C ASN A 432 -37.82 -29.13 17.88
N PRO A 433 -37.23 -30.18 17.27
CA PRO A 433 -37.76 -30.79 16.04
C PRO A 433 -39.18 -31.35 16.17
N VAL A 434 -39.57 -31.81 17.37
CA VAL A 434 -40.86 -32.44 17.64
C VAL A 434 -41.99 -31.40 17.77
N ALA A 435 -41.68 -30.22 18.32
CA ALA A 435 -42.63 -29.10 18.40
C ALA A 435 -42.86 -28.44 17.03
N MET A 436 -41.82 -28.38 16.20
CA MET A 436 -41.85 -27.73 14.88
C MET A 436 -42.66 -28.51 13.83
N ALA A 437 -42.68 -29.85 13.89
CA ALA A 437 -43.42 -30.68 12.93
C ALA A 437 -44.96 -30.48 12.98
N LYS A 438 -45.50 -29.95 14.08
CA LYS A 438 -46.94 -29.65 14.24
C LYS A 438 -47.37 -28.29 13.69
N LEU A 439 -46.42 -27.42 13.30
CA LEU A 439 -46.65 -26.03 12.90
C LEU A 439 -46.29 -25.76 11.43
N SER A 440 -46.26 -26.80 10.59
CA SER A 440 -45.62 -26.76 9.26
C SER A 440 -46.30 -25.85 8.24
N PHE A 441 -47.63 -25.68 8.26
CA PHE A 441 -48.32 -24.75 7.36
C PHE A 441 -49.32 -23.88 8.13
N PRO A 442 -49.09 -22.56 8.25
CA PRO A 442 -50.00 -21.64 8.91
C PRO A 442 -51.25 -21.43 8.03
N PRO A 443 -52.46 -21.24 8.58
CA PRO A 443 -53.68 -21.05 7.78
C PRO A 443 -53.59 -19.80 6.86
N GLU A 444 -54.35 -19.79 5.77
CA GLU A 444 -54.26 -18.73 4.74
C GLU A 444 -54.56 -17.33 5.31
N GLU A 445 -55.50 -17.24 6.24
CA GLU A 445 -55.88 -15.99 6.90
C GLU A 445 -54.82 -15.51 7.90
N LYS A 446 -53.67 -16.18 8.05
CA LYS A 446 -52.50 -15.68 8.78
C LYS A 446 -51.37 -15.25 7.86
N ARG A 447 -51.45 -15.59 6.56
CA ARG A 447 -50.39 -15.44 5.59
C ARG A 447 -50.15 -13.98 5.21
N LEU A 448 -48.88 -13.57 5.24
CA LEU A 448 -48.46 -12.28 4.73
C LEU A 448 -48.46 -12.29 3.20
N ILE A 449 -49.08 -11.26 2.61
CA ILE A 449 -49.10 -11.06 1.16
C ILE A 449 -47.87 -10.26 0.69
N GLY A 450 -47.26 -9.48 1.59
CA GLY A 450 -46.04 -8.71 1.33
C GLY A 450 -45.46 -8.12 2.62
N ALA A 451 -44.19 -7.74 2.56
CA ALA A 451 -43.51 -7.03 3.64
C ALA A 451 -42.73 -5.82 3.08
N PRO A 452 -43.39 -4.76 2.56
CA PRO A 452 -42.71 -3.53 2.14
C PRO A 452 -41.81 -2.99 3.25
N ILE A 453 -40.55 -2.72 2.90
CA ILE A 453 -39.54 -2.17 3.80
C ILE A 453 -39.29 -0.73 3.35
N GLU A 454 -39.45 0.23 4.26
CA GLU A 454 -38.97 1.59 4.00
C GLU A 454 -37.45 1.57 4.03
N HIS A 455 -36.84 1.98 2.91
CA HIS A 455 -35.39 1.91 2.76
C HIS A 455 -34.64 3.03 3.49
N GLU A 456 -35.34 4.09 3.89
CA GLU A 456 -34.78 5.15 4.73
C GLU A 456 -34.62 4.67 6.17
N LEU A 457 -33.45 4.95 6.76
CA LEU A 457 -33.13 4.62 8.13
C LEU A 457 -33.45 5.82 9.03
N ASP A 458 -34.32 5.61 9.99
CA ASP A 458 -34.57 6.57 11.07
C ASP A 458 -33.38 6.58 12.03
N VAL A 459 -32.80 7.77 12.23
CA VAL A 459 -31.68 7.98 13.14
C VAL A 459 -32.21 8.46 14.50
N ILE A 460 -32.19 7.58 15.49
CA ILE A 460 -32.60 7.91 16.86
C ILE A 460 -31.36 8.19 17.70
N LYS A 461 -31.26 9.40 18.24
CA LYS A 461 -30.27 9.73 19.27
C LYS A 461 -30.86 9.38 20.63
N ASN A 462 -30.24 8.46 21.34
CA ASN A 462 -30.63 8.06 22.68
C ASN A 462 -30.12 9.10 23.71
N GLU A 463 -30.72 9.12 24.89
CA GLU A 463 -30.38 10.07 25.98
C GLU A 463 -28.94 9.88 26.50
N ASP A 464 -28.36 8.69 26.34
CA ASP A 464 -26.98 8.34 26.69
C ASP A 464 -25.94 8.78 25.63
N GLY A 465 -26.38 9.44 24.55
CA GLY A 465 -25.53 9.89 23.45
C GLY A 465 -25.29 8.84 22.37
N THR A 466 -25.77 7.60 22.53
CA THR A 466 -25.68 6.56 21.50
C THR A 466 -26.70 6.78 20.38
N THR A 467 -26.44 6.23 19.18
CA THR A 467 -27.36 6.35 18.03
C THR A 467 -27.90 4.97 17.65
N THR A 468 -29.21 4.82 17.68
CA THR A 468 -29.92 3.63 17.22
C THR A 468 -30.52 3.87 15.84
N TYR A 469 -30.37 2.90 14.95
CA TYR A 469 -30.97 2.93 13.62
C TYR A 469 -32.17 1.99 13.57
N ARG A 470 -33.31 2.47 13.07
CA ARG A 470 -34.51 1.65 12.86
C ARG A 470 -35.02 1.79 11.43
N ARG A 471 -35.74 0.77 10.96
CA ARG A 471 -36.51 0.80 9.71
C ARG A 471 -37.98 0.58 9.98
N THR A 472 -38.81 1.22 9.16
CA THR A 472 -40.25 0.94 9.10
C THR A 472 -40.50 -0.23 8.18
N VAL A 473 -41.26 -1.22 8.64
CA VAL A 473 -41.69 -2.36 7.83
C VAL A 473 -43.20 -2.51 7.92
N HIS A 474 -43.84 -2.69 6.77
CA HIS A 474 -45.28 -2.87 6.63
C HIS A 474 -45.55 -4.35 6.40
N PHE A 475 -46.13 -5.04 7.38
CA PHE A 475 -46.57 -6.42 7.22
C PHE A 475 -48.00 -6.43 6.67
N LEU A 476 -48.13 -6.73 5.37
CA LEU A 476 -49.42 -6.73 4.68
C LEU A 476 -50.08 -8.09 4.80
N LYS A 477 -51.36 -8.10 5.17
CA LYS A 477 -52.15 -9.32 5.38
C LYS A 477 -53.54 -9.16 4.78
N LYS A 478 -54.10 -10.23 4.23
CA LYS A 478 -55.48 -10.25 3.71
C LYS A 478 -56.40 -10.94 4.72
N ASP A 479 -57.54 -10.33 5.05
CA ASP A 479 -58.57 -10.98 5.87
C ASP A 479 -59.52 -11.86 5.04
N ALA A 480 -60.47 -12.52 5.71
CA ALA A 480 -61.43 -13.43 5.07
C ALA A 480 -62.37 -12.74 4.05
N ASP A 481 -62.58 -11.42 4.17
CA ASP A 481 -63.39 -10.62 3.25
C ASP A 481 -62.55 -10.04 2.09
N GLY A 482 -61.24 -10.30 2.11
CA GLY A 482 -60.29 -9.89 1.09
C GLY A 482 -59.73 -8.49 1.25
N VAL A 483 -59.96 -7.84 2.39
CA VAL A 483 -59.41 -6.52 2.72
C VAL A 483 -57.95 -6.67 3.14
N VAL A 484 -57.09 -5.78 2.63
CA VAL A 484 -55.67 -5.73 2.99
C VAL A 484 -55.50 -4.88 4.24
N HIS A 485 -54.94 -5.48 5.28
CA HIS A 485 -54.53 -4.82 6.52
C HIS A 485 -53.02 -4.56 6.48
N ASP A 486 -52.62 -3.35 6.89
CA ASP A 486 -51.23 -2.94 7.03
C ASP A 486 -50.86 -2.89 8.52
N GLN A 487 -49.94 -3.76 8.93
CA GLN A 487 -49.33 -3.74 10.26
C GLN A 487 -47.93 -3.14 10.17
N THR A 488 -47.81 -1.85 10.51
CA THR A 488 -46.53 -1.15 10.55
C THR A 488 -45.75 -1.47 11.82
N GLU A 489 -44.50 -1.92 11.69
CA GLU A 489 -43.58 -2.17 12.80
C GLU A 489 -42.23 -1.49 12.59
N TYR A 490 -41.56 -1.19 13.70
CA TYR A 490 -40.22 -0.59 13.71
C TYR A 490 -39.19 -1.64 14.10
N LEU A 491 -38.28 -1.98 13.18
CA LEU A 491 -37.24 -2.98 13.40
C LEU A 491 -35.86 -2.33 13.53
N LEU A 492 -35.08 -2.78 14.50
CA LEU A 492 -33.71 -2.31 14.73
C LEU A 492 -32.76 -2.81 13.64
N ASP A 493 -31.88 -1.94 13.15
CA ASP A 493 -30.86 -2.25 12.13
C ASP A 493 -29.49 -2.60 12.76
N GLN A 494 -29.49 -3.53 13.72
CA GLN A 494 -28.26 -4.05 14.36
C GLN A 494 -27.98 -5.48 13.92
N LYS A 495 -26.71 -5.89 13.83
CA LYS A 495 -26.39 -7.29 13.51
C LYS A 495 -26.79 -8.20 14.69
N PRO A 496 -27.49 -9.32 14.46
CA PRO A 496 -27.78 -10.29 15.53
C PRO A 496 -26.47 -10.81 16.14
N GLY A 497 -26.34 -10.79 17.47
CA GLY A 497 -25.21 -11.40 18.20
C GLY A 497 -24.07 -10.48 18.68
N GLN A 498 -24.18 -9.15 18.58
CA GLN A 498 -23.28 -8.24 19.32
C GLN A 498 -23.71 -8.16 20.79
N ILE A 499 -23.19 -9.07 21.61
CA ILE A 499 -23.25 -8.91 23.07
C ILE A 499 -22.23 -7.83 23.43
N VAL A 500 -22.73 -6.70 23.95
CA VAL A 500 -21.94 -5.71 24.68
C VAL A 500 -21.51 -6.34 25.99
N VAL A 501 -20.19 -6.50 26.19
CA VAL A 501 -19.63 -6.88 27.49
C VAL A 501 -19.51 -5.58 28.31
N PRO A 502 -20.15 -5.45 29.49
CA PRO A 502 -19.98 -4.28 30.34
C PRO A 502 -18.68 -4.32 31.14
N ASP A 503 -18.19 -3.13 31.47
CA ASP A 503 -17.01 -2.77 32.25
C ASP A 503 -16.64 -3.71 33.41
N LEU A 504 -15.33 -3.87 33.65
CA LEU A 504 -14.79 -4.27 34.95
C LEU A 504 -13.71 -3.30 35.44
N PRO A 505 -13.66 -3.02 36.76
CA PRO A 505 -12.94 -1.88 37.33
C PRO A 505 -11.51 -2.20 37.79
N TYR A 506 -10.74 -1.12 37.93
CA TYR A 506 -9.38 -1.00 38.47
C TYR A 506 -9.07 -1.83 39.74
N ASN A 507 -7.89 -2.46 39.75
CA ASN A 507 -6.95 -2.51 40.89
C ASN A 507 -5.57 -3.06 40.43
N LEU A 508 -4.49 -2.31 40.67
CA LEU A 508 -3.07 -2.68 40.55
C LEU A 508 -2.37 -2.35 41.90
N PRO A 509 -1.15 -2.85 42.25
CA PRO A 509 -0.12 -3.44 41.38
C PRO A 509 0.61 -4.71 41.90
N THR A 510 1.23 -5.47 41.00
CA THR A 510 2.59 -6.04 41.17
C THR A 510 3.25 -6.15 39.79
N SER A 511 4.20 -5.25 39.48
CA SER A 511 4.94 -5.21 38.22
C SER A 511 6.04 -6.28 38.21
N SER A 512 5.85 -7.34 37.40
CA SER A 512 6.87 -8.20 36.77
C SER A 512 6.35 -9.63 36.48
N ARG A 513 5.08 -9.79 36.08
CA ARG A 513 4.55 -11.09 35.62
C ARG A 513 4.23 -11.04 34.12
N PRO A 514 4.46 -12.14 33.36
CA PRO A 514 3.98 -12.28 31.99
C PRO A 514 2.51 -11.89 31.84
N ASP A 515 1.68 -12.21 32.84
CA ASP A 515 0.25 -11.88 32.89
C ASP A 515 -0.02 -10.36 32.75
N THR A 516 0.83 -9.51 33.33
CA THR A 516 0.66 -8.04 33.25
C THR A 516 1.03 -7.50 31.87
N ALA A 517 2.13 -8.00 31.27
CA ALA A 517 2.51 -7.63 29.92
C ALA A 517 1.49 -8.12 28.88
N GLN A 518 0.94 -9.32 29.09
CA GLN A 518 -0.11 -9.90 28.25
C GLN A 518 -1.43 -9.11 28.35
N GLN A 519 -1.80 -8.65 29.56
CA GLN A 519 -2.95 -7.76 29.76
C GLN A 519 -2.75 -6.36 29.16
N ALA A 520 -1.50 -5.91 29.05
CA ALA A 520 -1.17 -4.62 28.47
C ALA A 520 -1.07 -4.62 26.94
N LEU A 521 -1.22 -5.78 26.29
CA LEU A 521 -1.20 -5.85 24.83
C LEU A 521 -2.28 -4.95 24.22
N PRO A 522 -1.98 -4.31 23.06
CA PRO A 522 -2.99 -3.57 22.33
C PRO A 522 -4.22 -4.43 21.99
N ALA A 523 -5.40 -3.82 21.99
CA ALA A 523 -6.65 -4.53 21.67
C ALA A 523 -6.66 -5.01 20.20
N ALA A 524 -7.38 -6.11 19.93
CA ALA A 524 -7.59 -6.57 18.56
C ALA A 524 -8.21 -5.46 17.70
N GLY A 525 -7.68 -5.26 16.50
CA GLY A 525 -8.09 -4.17 15.61
C GLY A 525 -7.41 -2.81 15.85
N THR A 526 -6.43 -2.72 16.78
CA THR A 526 -5.59 -1.52 16.92
C THR A 526 -4.94 -1.11 15.59
N ILE A 527 -4.48 -2.10 14.84
CA ILE A 527 -4.08 -1.94 13.43
C ILE A 527 -5.01 -2.86 12.62
N PRO A 528 -5.80 -2.32 11.67
CA PRO A 528 -6.67 -3.13 10.84
C PRO A 528 -5.89 -4.21 10.08
N GLY A 529 -6.37 -5.45 10.13
CA GLY A 529 -5.72 -6.60 9.48
C GLY A 529 -4.46 -7.10 10.19
N VAL A 530 -4.19 -6.67 11.43
CA VAL A 530 -3.13 -7.24 12.27
C VAL A 530 -3.75 -8.04 13.42
N THR A 531 -3.29 -9.27 13.57
CA THR A 531 -3.63 -10.16 14.68
C THR A 531 -2.42 -10.33 15.59
N ILE A 532 -2.55 -9.94 16.86
CA ILE A 532 -1.50 -10.11 17.88
C ILE A 532 -1.59 -11.51 18.47
N ASP A 533 -0.48 -12.24 18.50
CA ASP A 533 -0.39 -13.53 19.18
C ASP A 533 -0.12 -13.30 20.68
N SER A 534 -1.19 -13.23 21.46
CA SER A 534 -1.07 -13.06 22.92
C SER A 534 -0.31 -14.19 23.62
N ALA A 535 -0.18 -15.38 23.03
CA ALA A 535 0.56 -16.50 23.62
C ALA A 535 2.07 -16.39 23.40
N SER A 536 2.52 -15.54 22.47
CA SER A 536 3.93 -15.32 22.14
C SER A 536 4.68 -14.41 23.14
N VAL A 537 3.98 -13.83 24.12
CA VAL A 537 4.55 -12.84 25.04
C VAL A 537 5.70 -13.45 25.86
N GLN A 538 6.87 -12.82 25.77
CA GLN A 538 8.04 -13.13 26.56
C GLN A 538 8.48 -11.89 27.34
N THR A 539 8.92 -12.09 28.59
CA THR A 539 9.39 -10.99 29.44
C THR A 539 10.71 -11.35 30.12
N ALA A 540 11.63 -10.40 30.22
CA ALA A 540 12.91 -10.56 30.91
C ALA A 540 13.34 -9.26 31.59
N VAL A 541 13.57 -9.29 32.90
CA VAL A 541 14.08 -8.14 33.66
C VAL A 541 15.60 -8.10 33.59
N VAL A 542 16.15 -6.92 33.30
CA VAL A 542 17.57 -6.65 33.27
C VAL A 542 17.86 -5.49 34.22
N THR A 543 18.82 -5.69 35.11
CA THR A 543 19.24 -4.68 36.10
C THR A 543 20.74 -4.42 36.01
N GLY A 544 21.16 -3.17 36.17
CA GLY A 544 22.56 -2.78 36.19
C GLY A 544 23.26 -2.92 34.83
N ALA A 545 22.53 -2.78 33.72
CA ALA A 545 23.12 -2.88 32.39
C ALA A 545 23.91 -1.62 32.06
N ASN A 546 25.22 -1.78 31.81
CA ASN A 546 26.08 -0.69 31.36
C ASN A 546 26.00 -0.57 29.84
N VAL A 547 25.61 0.61 29.36
CA VAL A 547 25.41 0.91 27.94
C VAL A 547 26.21 2.16 27.54
N SER A 548 26.66 2.20 26.29
CA SER A 548 27.32 3.36 25.69
C SER A 548 27.24 3.29 24.17
N SER A 549 27.10 4.44 23.50
CA SER A 549 27.05 4.55 22.04
C SER A 549 27.56 5.92 21.60
N GLU A 550 27.79 6.10 20.29
CA GLU A 550 27.98 7.43 19.69
C GLU A 550 26.71 8.30 19.83
N TRP A 551 25.57 7.70 20.15
CA TRP A 551 24.28 8.38 20.13
C TRP A 551 23.63 8.62 21.50
N TYR A 552 24.29 8.20 22.57
CA TYR A 552 23.91 8.48 23.94
C TYR A 552 25.13 8.30 24.87
N PRO A 553 25.25 9.10 25.94
CA PRO A 553 26.37 9.00 26.87
C PRO A 553 26.33 7.67 27.63
N SER A 554 27.47 7.27 28.21
CA SER A 554 27.55 6.08 29.06
C SER A 554 26.55 6.17 30.22
N ALA A 555 25.75 5.12 30.40
CA ALA A 555 24.72 5.04 31.43
C ALA A 555 24.62 3.61 31.99
N THR A 556 24.12 3.51 33.22
CA THR A 556 23.67 2.25 33.82
C THR A 556 22.16 2.28 33.87
N ILE A 557 21.51 1.30 33.25
CA ILE A 557 20.04 1.26 33.10
C ILE A 557 19.43 -0.04 33.61
N ASP A 558 18.20 0.08 34.10
CA ASP A 558 17.31 -1.02 34.48
C ASP A 558 16.10 -1.00 33.56
N TYR A 559 15.70 -2.17 33.04
CA TYR A 559 14.54 -2.28 32.15
C TYR A 559 13.93 -3.68 32.18
N CYS A 560 12.65 -3.75 31.81
CA CYS A 560 11.97 -4.99 31.48
C CYS A 560 11.88 -5.12 29.96
N ASN A 561 12.49 -6.15 29.39
CA ASN A 561 12.30 -6.52 28.00
C ASN A 561 10.95 -7.24 27.84
N VAL A 562 10.11 -6.79 26.93
CA VAL A 562 8.84 -7.41 26.56
C VAL A 562 8.83 -7.65 25.06
N THR A 563 8.72 -8.90 24.65
CA THR A 563 8.65 -9.31 23.24
C THR A 563 7.32 -9.98 22.97
N PHE A 564 6.68 -9.68 21.85
CA PHE A 564 5.54 -10.43 21.35
C PHE A 564 5.49 -10.39 19.82
N ALA A 565 4.72 -11.30 19.24
CA ALA A 565 4.55 -11.44 17.80
C ALA A 565 3.15 -11.01 17.35
N TYR A 566 3.07 -10.56 16.10
CA TYR A 566 1.83 -10.35 15.38
C TYR A 566 1.94 -10.86 13.95
N SER A 567 0.79 -10.99 13.28
CA SER A 567 0.69 -11.42 11.88
C SER A 567 -0.32 -10.56 11.13
N HIS A 568 -0.14 -10.43 9.82
CA HIS A 568 -1.09 -9.79 8.93
C HIS A 568 -2.12 -10.79 8.41
N ASP A 569 -3.40 -10.45 8.55
CA ASP A 569 -4.52 -11.26 8.12
C ASP A 569 -4.44 -11.52 6.60
N GLY A 570 -4.45 -12.79 6.21
CA GLY A 570 -4.39 -13.22 4.81
C GLY A 570 -2.97 -13.47 4.27
N LEU A 571 -1.91 -13.25 5.06
CA LEU A 571 -0.55 -13.67 4.72
C LEU A 571 -0.19 -15.00 5.38
N ALA A 572 0.15 -16.00 4.57
CA ALA A 572 0.51 -17.33 5.08
C ALA A 572 1.91 -17.32 5.72
N ASN A 573 2.03 -17.90 6.92
CA ASN A 573 3.27 -18.00 7.71
C ASN A 573 3.90 -16.65 8.07
N ASP A 574 3.10 -15.58 8.12
CA ASP A 574 3.56 -14.26 8.54
C ASP A 574 3.68 -14.19 10.06
N VAL A 575 4.87 -13.85 10.55
CA VAL A 575 5.18 -13.67 11.98
C VAL A 575 6.16 -12.52 12.10
N VAL A 576 5.73 -11.43 12.72
CA VAL A 576 6.54 -10.24 12.97
C VAL A 576 6.73 -10.08 14.47
N HIS A 577 7.97 -9.96 14.91
CA HIS A 577 8.30 -9.77 16.32
C HIS A 577 8.58 -8.29 16.62
N VAL A 578 8.00 -7.82 17.71
CA VAL A 578 8.34 -6.52 18.31
C VAL A 578 8.89 -6.74 19.71
N THR A 579 9.91 -5.95 20.04
CA THR A 579 10.51 -5.92 21.37
C THR A 579 10.45 -4.50 21.91
N TYR A 580 9.94 -4.36 23.13
CA TYR A 580 9.90 -3.12 23.88
C TYR A 580 10.73 -3.24 25.16
N TRP A 581 11.69 -2.34 25.33
CA TRP A 581 12.33 -2.12 26.62
C TRP A 581 11.49 -1.13 27.41
N VAL A 582 11.07 -1.55 28.60
CA VAL A 582 10.13 -0.84 29.46
C VAL A 582 10.90 -0.36 30.69
N PRO A 583 10.93 0.96 30.99
CA PRO A 583 11.61 1.49 32.16
C PRO A 583 10.84 1.13 33.44
N ALA A 584 11.48 1.34 34.60
CA ALA A 584 10.78 1.26 35.88
C ALA A 584 9.63 2.30 35.95
N PRO A 585 8.52 2.02 36.65
CA PRO A 585 7.37 2.93 36.70
C PRO A 585 7.66 4.35 37.18
N ASP A 586 8.60 4.53 38.10
CA ASP A 586 9.06 5.83 38.60
C ASP A 586 10.01 6.56 37.63
N ALA A 587 10.62 5.83 36.69
CA ALA A 587 11.47 6.38 35.64
C ALA A 587 10.68 6.73 34.35
N PHE A 588 9.45 6.23 34.18
CA PHE A 588 8.64 6.49 33.00
C PHE A 588 8.15 7.96 32.93
N GLN A 589 8.44 8.64 31.84
CA GLN A 589 8.17 10.06 31.62
C GLN A 589 7.03 10.31 30.61
N ASN A 590 6.09 9.36 30.44
CA ASN A 590 5.05 9.41 29.40
C ASN A 590 5.61 9.56 27.97
N ARG A 591 6.69 8.82 27.68
CA ARG A 591 7.37 8.85 26.37
C ARG A 591 7.40 7.46 25.74
N TYR A 592 7.33 7.45 24.42
CA TYR A 592 7.58 6.29 23.58
C TYR A 592 8.67 6.62 22.56
N VAL A 593 9.58 5.69 22.30
CA VAL A 593 10.68 5.84 21.34
C VAL A 593 10.73 4.62 20.42
N SER A 594 10.66 4.83 19.10
CA SER A 594 11.05 3.81 18.12
C SER A 594 12.49 4.02 17.68
N THR A 595 13.19 2.93 17.39
CA THR A 595 14.55 3.00 16.83
C THR A 595 14.67 2.32 15.48
N GLY A 596 15.61 2.79 14.67
CA GLY A 596 15.85 2.33 13.31
C GLY A 596 16.93 1.28 13.13
N GLY A 597 17.10 0.89 11.88
CA GLY A 597 18.08 -0.04 11.37
C GLY A 597 19.38 0.56 10.82
N GLY A 598 20.10 -0.26 10.06
CA GLY A 598 21.38 0.06 9.44
C GLY A 598 21.72 -0.91 8.31
N GLY A 599 22.17 -0.38 7.17
CA GLY A 599 22.41 -1.18 5.96
C GLY A 599 21.16 -1.92 5.52
N LEU A 600 21.18 -3.26 5.59
CA LEU A 600 20.05 -4.14 5.25
C LEU A 600 19.30 -4.67 6.49
N ALA A 601 19.68 -4.29 7.71
CA ALA A 601 18.94 -4.63 8.92
C ALA A 601 17.92 -3.54 9.25
N ILE A 602 16.71 -3.95 9.63
CA ILE A 602 15.60 -3.06 10.02
C ILE A 602 15.70 -2.54 11.46
N ASN A 603 16.65 -3.06 12.25
CA ASN A 603 16.95 -2.59 13.60
C ASN A 603 18.46 -2.66 13.89
N SER A 604 18.94 -1.84 14.81
CA SER A 604 20.35 -1.88 15.28
C SER A 604 20.50 -2.29 16.76
N GLY A 605 19.47 -2.92 17.34
CA GLY A 605 19.50 -3.43 18.72
C GLY A 605 20.06 -2.44 19.74
N SER A 606 21.10 -2.85 20.47
CA SER A 606 21.73 -2.09 21.56
C SER A 606 22.37 -0.76 21.13
N GLN A 607 22.60 -0.52 19.84
CA GLN A 607 23.14 0.75 19.37
C GLN A 607 22.20 1.93 19.62
N TYR A 608 20.88 1.70 19.57
CA TYR A 608 19.87 2.75 19.74
C TYR A 608 18.86 2.46 20.84
N ILE A 609 18.39 1.21 21.03
CA ILE A 609 17.30 0.93 21.98
C ILE A 609 17.52 1.46 23.42
N PRO A 610 18.76 1.56 23.96
CA PRO A 610 18.97 2.13 25.30
C PRO A 610 18.64 3.63 25.39
N THR A 611 18.64 4.36 24.27
CA THR A 611 18.36 5.81 24.22
C THR A 611 17.00 6.14 24.84
N GLY A 612 15.99 5.29 24.59
CA GLY A 612 14.65 5.50 25.11
C GLY A 612 14.59 5.29 26.62
N ILE A 613 15.27 4.26 27.15
CA ILE A 613 15.34 4.03 28.59
C ILE A 613 16.02 5.19 29.31
N ILE A 614 17.14 5.70 28.76
CA ILE A 614 17.84 6.88 29.29
C ILE A 614 16.91 8.11 29.30
N ALA A 615 16.06 8.24 28.28
CA ALA A 615 15.06 9.31 28.18
C ALA A 615 13.76 9.06 28.99
N GLY A 616 13.66 7.97 29.74
CA GLY A 616 12.46 7.59 30.50
C GLY A 616 11.28 7.17 29.62
N ALA A 617 11.55 6.56 28.47
CA ALA A 617 10.56 6.13 27.48
C ALA A 617 10.48 4.61 27.38
N VAL A 618 9.33 4.09 26.94
CA VAL A 618 9.26 2.74 26.37
C VAL A 618 9.96 2.76 25.01
N SER A 619 10.98 1.91 24.80
CA SER A 619 11.81 1.93 23.59
C SER A 619 11.63 0.66 22.76
N GLY A 620 11.31 0.79 21.47
CA GLY A 620 10.93 -0.33 20.60
C GLY A 620 11.88 -0.63 19.44
N ILE A 621 11.96 -1.93 19.07
CA ILE A 621 12.53 -2.45 17.82
C ILE A 621 11.60 -3.52 17.21
N THR A 622 11.72 -3.73 15.89
CA THR A 622 11.01 -4.77 15.13
C THR A 622 11.99 -5.64 14.34
N ASP A 623 11.63 -6.89 14.05
CA ASP A 623 12.35 -7.75 13.10
C ASP A 623 11.81 -7.66 11.66
N GLY A 624 10.74 -6.89 11.44
CA GLY A 624 10.13 -6.71 10.13
C GLY A 624 9.49 -7.97 9.52
N GLY A 625 9.35 -9.05 10.30
CA GLY A 625 8.93 -10.36 9.80
C GLY A 625 10.03 -11.11 9.04
N PHE A 626 11.30 -10.75 9.27
CA PHE A 626 12.42 -11.37 8.55
C PHE A 626 12.84 -12.71 9.15
N GLY A 627 12.25 -13.09 10.29
CA GLY A 627 12.44 -14.38 10.95
C GLY A 627 12.99 -14.22 12.38
N ASP A 628 14.00 -13.37 12.55
CA ASP A 628 14.49 -12.93 13.86
C ASP A 628 15.12 -11.53 13.78
N PHE A 629 15.42 -10.93 14.94
CA PHE A 629 16.00 -9.58 15.04
C PHE A 629 17.39 -9.42 14.41
N ASN A 630 18.09 -10.52 14.08
CA ASN A 630 19.42 -10.50 13.45
C ASN A 630 19.35 -10.80 11.95
N THR A 631 18.19 -11.19 11.43
CA THR A 631 18.00 -11.51 10.02
C THR A 631 17.88 -10.23 9.21
N GLN A 632 18.71 -10.13 8.18
CA GLN A 632 18.75 -8.97 7.30
C GLN A 632 17.81 -9.15 6.11
N TRP A 633 17.45 -8.02 5.50
CA TRP A 633 16.49 -7.99 4.40
C TRP A 633 16.94 -8.81 3.17
N ASP A 634 18.24 -8.90 2.92
CA ASP A 634 18.79 -9.67 1.81
C ASP A 634 18.37 -11.14 1.85
N ALA A 635 18.28 -11.73 3.04
CA ALA A 635 17.91 -13.13 3.26
C ALA A 635 16.45 -13.44 2.92
N VAL A 636 15.59 -12.42 2.90
CA VAL A 636 14.13 -12.58 2.74
C VAL A 636 13.55 -11.83 1.53
N PHE A 637 14.38 -11.08 0.81
CA PHE A 637 13.96 -10.27 -0.33
C PHE A 637 13.51 -11.11 -1.54
N LEU A 638 14.21 -12.21 -1.85
CA LEU A 638 13.81 -13.13 -2.92
C LEU A 638 12.98 -14.27 -2.33
N ALA A 639 11.78 -14.47 -2.88
CA ALA A 639 11.00 -15.67 -2.64
C ALA A 639 11.67 -16.89 -3.30
N ALA A 640 11.37 -18.10 -2.82
CA ALA A 640 11.96 -19.35 -3.33
C ALA A 640 11.76 -19.58 -4.84
N ASN A 641 10.78 -18.91 -5.46
CA ASN A 641 10.52 -18.97 -6.90
C ASN A 641 11.33 -17.93 -7.72
N GLY A 642 12.25 -17.19 -7.09
CA GLY A 642 13.07 -16.15 -7.71
C GLY A 642 12.35 -14.81 -7.94
N THR A 643 11.16 -14.62 -7.39
CA THR A 643 10.42 -13.33 -7.47
C THR A 643 10.62 -12.50 -6.21
N VAL A 644 10.30 -11.21 -6.28
CA VAL A 644 10.41 -10.30 -5.13
C VAL A 644 9.36 -10.64 -4.06
N ASN A 645 9.80 -10.80 -2.82
CA ASN A 645 8.94 -10.78 -1.65
C ASN A 645 8.58 -9.33 -1.31
N TRP A 646 7.53 -8.81 -1.96
CA TRP A 646 7.11 -7.41 -1.79
C TRP A 646 6.70 -7.07 -0.37
N GLN A 647 6.21 -8.04 0.42
CA GLN A 647 5.92 -7.78 1.82
C GLN A 647 7.18 -7.36 2.57
N SER A 648 8.30 -8.07 2.41
CA SER A 648 9.58 -7.68 3.03
C SER A 648 10.04 -6.27 2.60
N VAL A 649 9.77 -5.88 1.35
CA VAL A 649 10.10 -4.55 0.81
C VAL A 649 9.29 -3.46 1.53
N TYR A 650 7.99 -3.68 1.74
CA TYR A 650 7.14 -2.73 2.47
C TYR A 650 7.46 -2.69 3.96
N MET A 651 7.76 -3.84 4.56
CA MET A 651 8.18 -3.95 5.96
C MET A 651 9.44 -3.11 6.22
N LEU A 652 10.50 -3.26 5.41
CA LEU A 652 11.68 -2.39 5.48
C LEU A 652 11.35 -0.93 5.13
N GLY A 653 10.56 -0.72 4.08
CA GLY A 653 10.32 0.61 3.51
C GLY A 653 9.62 1.58 4.45
N TYR A 654 8.54 1.15 5.10
CA TYR A 654 7.74 2.01 5.97
C TYR A 654 6.84 1.28 6.96
N GLN A 655 6.38 0.07 6.63
CA GLN A 655 5.25 -0.58 7.30
C GLN A 655 5.61 -1.05 8.71
N ALA A 656 6.73 -1.76 8.87
CA ALA A 656 7.10 -2.33 10.17
C ALA A 656 7.37 -1.26 11.25
N HIS A 657 7.96 -0.13 10.86
CA HIS A 657 8.20 0.98 11.82
C HIS A 657 6.93 1.70 12.22
N ASN A 658 5.96 1.84 11.31
CA ASN A 658 4.65 2.40 11.66
C ASN A 658 3.92 1.46 12.62
N GLU A 659 3.91 0.17 12.34
CA GLU A 659 3.29 -0.84 13.20
C GLU A 659 3.96 -0.92 14.57
N LEU A 660 5.29 -0.92 14.62
CA LEU A 660 6.08 -0.81 15.84
C LEU A 660 5.65 0.40 16.67
N ALA A 661 5.51 1.58 16.05
CA ALA A 661 5.12 2.79 16.74
C ALA A 661 3.69 2.76 17.26
N VAL A 662 2.74 2.31 16.45
CA VAL A 662 1.32 2.24 16.83
C VAL A 662 1.12 1.23 17.96
N LEU A 663 1.67 0.03 17.84
CA LEU A 663 1.58 -1.01 18.87
C LEU A 663 2.30 -0.57 20.15
N GLY A 664 3.49 0.01 20.03
CA GLY A 664 4.29 0.43 21.17
C GLY A 664 3.68 1.57 21.96
N LYS A 665 3.08 2.55 21.30
CA LYS A 665 2.33 3.63 21.97
C LYS A 665 1.13 3.10 22.74
N GLN A 666 0.34 2.20 22.13
CA GLN A 666 -0.82 1.60 22.82
C GLN A 666 -0.38 0.70 23.97
N PHE A 667 0.65 -0.10 23.76
CA PHE A 667 1.25 -0.92 24.82
C PHE A 667 1.73 -0.06 25.99
N ALA A 668 2.47 1.02 25.74
CA ALA A 668 2.92 1.93 26.79
C ALA A 668 1.76 2.56 27.57
N ARG A 669 0.68 2.97 26.88
CA ARG A 669 -0.54 3.49 27.53
C ARG A 669 -1.16 2.45 28.44
N ASN A 670 -1.35 1.23 27.95
CA ASN A 670 -1.97 0.16 28.73
C ASN A 670 -1.10 -0.26 29.91
N PHE A 671 0.21 -0.42 29.70
CA PHE A 671 1.15 -0.91 30.69
C PHE A 671 1.30 0.04 31.89
N PHE A 672 1.36 1.35 31.63
CA PHE A 672 1.47 2.38 32.67
C PHE A 672 0.13 3.02 33.06
N ALA A 673 -0.99 2.52 32.53
CA ALA A 673 -2.33 3.08 32.73
C ALA A 673 -2.40 4.60 32.44
N VAL A 674 -1.76 5.04 31.34
CA VAL A 674 -1.74 6.44 30.93
C VAL A 674 -3.14 6.84 30.41
N PRO A 675 -3.82 7.82 31.01
CA PRO A 675 -5.15 8.24 30.57
C PRO A 675 -5.15 8.75 29.13
N ALA A 676 -6.27 8.61 28.42
CA ALA A 676 -6.37 8.96 26.99
C ALA A 676 -6.12 10.45 26.73
N GLU A 677 -6.55 11.31 27.65
CA GLU A 677 -6.34 12.76 27.64
C GLU A 677 -4.90 13.17 27.97
N THR A 678 -4.11 12.28 28.58
CA THR A 678 -2.70 12.54 28.86
C THR A 678 -1.88 12.31 27.59
N LYS A 679 -1.08 13.31 27.23
CA LYS A 679 -0.18 13.23 26.09
C LYS A 679 0.90 12.18 26.36
N LEU A 680 0.96 11.17 25.49
CA LEU A 680 2.09 10.26 25.38
C LEU A 680 2.94 10.80 24.23
N TYR A 681 4.13 11.32 24.54
CA TYR A 681 5.04 11.83 23.52
C TYR A 681 5.66 10.68 22.74
N SER A 682 5.79 10.83 21.43
CA SER A 682 6.31 9.81 20.52
C SER A 682 7.56 10.31 19.80
N TYR A 683 8.65 9.56 19.89
CA TYR A 683 9.94 9.93 19.32
C TYR A 683 10.52 8.81 18.43
N TYR A 684 11.39 9.21 17.51
CA TYR A 684 12.15 8.28 16.67
C TYR A 684 13.64 8.63 16.70
N GLN A 685 14.52 7.62 16.69
CA GLN A 685 15.95 7.81 16.49
C GLN A 685 16.57 6.69 15.61
N GLY A 686 17.29 7.09 14.57
CA GLY A 686 18.04 6.16 13.72
C GLY A 686 19.07 6.89 12.85
N CYS A 687 20.02 6.14 12.29
CA CYS A 687 21.01 6.67 11.34
C CYS A 687 21.23 5.73 10.16
N SER A 688 21.69 6.23 9.01
CA SER A 688 21.88 5.44 7.78
C SER A 688 20.53 4.98 7.22
N GLU A 689 20.31 3.67 7.12
CA GLU A 689 19.00 3.10 6.82
C GLU A 689 17.96 3.52 7.88
N GLY A 690 18.33 3.57 9.17
CA GLY A 690 17.49 4.16 10.21
C GLY A 690 17.20 5.64 10.00
N GLY A 691 18.11 6.39 9.38
CA GLY A 691 17.84 7.77 8.99
C GLY A 691 16.75 7.83 7.92
N ARG A 692 16.84 6.94 6.91
CA ARG A 692 15.83 6.81 5.84
C ARG A 692 14.49 6.36 6.41
N GLU A 693 14.46 5.35 7.25
CA GLU A 693 13.24 4.86 7.92
C GLU A 693 12.56 5.99 8.72
N GLY A 694 13.30 6.77 9.50
CA GLY A 694 12.77 7.93 10.23
C GLY A 694 12.14 8.98 9.32
N TRP A 695 12.80 9.29 8.20
CA TRP A 695 12.23 10.16 7.17
C TRP A 695 11.03 9.55 6.45
N SER A 696 11.02 8.23 6.25
CA SER A 696 9.88 7.51 5.68
C SER A 696 8.65 7.67 6.56
N GLN A 697 8.84 7.60 7.89
CA GLN A 697 7.78 7.89 8.84
C GLN A 697 7.34 9.34 8.79
N ALA A 698 8.27 10.30 8.81
CA ALA A 698 7.93 11.74 8.76
C ALA A 698 7.17 12.14 7.48
N GLN A 699 7.52 11.56 6.33
CA GLN A 699 6.88 11.84 5.04
C GLN A 699 5.49 11.20 4.91
N ARG A 700 5.28 9.99 5.44
CA ARG A 700 4.04 9.21 5.23
C ARG A 700 3.05 9.33 6.37
N PHE A 701 3.55 9.46 7.58
CA PHE A 701 2.82 9.36 8.83
C PHE A 701 3.16 10.55 9.73
N GLY A 702 2.98 11.76 9.17
CA GLY A 702 3.46 13.01 9.76
C GLY A 702 2.94 13.32 11.17
N ASP A 703 1.88 12.64 11.61
CA ASP A 703 1.25 12.79 12.93
C ASP A 703 1.68 11.72 13.95
N GLN A 704 2.49 10.74 13.56
CA GLN A 704 2.82 9.59 14.44
C GLN A 704 3.94 9.86 15.45
N PHE A 705 4.79 10.85 15.17
CA PHE A 705 5.95 11.21 15.98
C PHE A 705 5.93 12.72 16.26
N ASP A 706 6.10 13.10 17.51
CA ASP A 706 6.30 14.49 17.93
C ASP A 706 7.73 14.95 17.63
N GLY A 707 8.72 14.05 17.72
CA GLY A 707 10.13 14.36 17.48
C GLY A 707 10.87 13.24 16.74
N VAL A 708 11.65 13.59 15.71
CA VAL A 708 12.45 12.63 14.93
C VAL A 708 13.91 13.05 14.94
N VAL A 709 14.81 12.12 15.28
CA VAL A 709 16.25 12.24 15.05
C VAL A 709 16.63 11.35 13.88
N ALA A 710 17.03 11.96 12.76
CA ALA A 710 17.43 11.25 11.55
C ALA A 710 18.90 11.54 11.25
N GLY A 711 19.75 10.52 11.40
CA GLY A 711 21.17 10.57 11.09
C GLY A 711 21.48 10.09 9.68
N ALA A 712 22.35 10.78 8.95
CA ALA A 712 22.92 10.37 7.67
C ALA A 712 21.97 9.50 6.79
N PRO A 713 20.79 10.01 6.40
CA PRO A 713 19.73 9.19 5.82
C PRO A 713 20.06 8.67 4.41
N ALA A 714 19.80 7.39 4.19
CA ALA A 714 19.92 6.71 2.89
C ALA A 714 18.78 7.07 1.90
N PHE A 715 18.60 8.37 1.65
CA PHE A 715 17.66 8.88 0.65
C PHE A 715 17.97 8.41 -0.75
N ARG A 716 16.96 8.47 -1.63
CA ARG A 716 17.09 8.11 -3.04
C ARG A 716 17.73 6.73 -3.13
N TYR A 717 17.16 5.76 -2.41
CA TYR A 717 17.78 4.46 -2.15
C TYR A 717 18.32 3.80 -3.44
N GLY A 718 17.60 3.96 -4.56
CA GLY A 718 18.06 3.44 -5.86
C GLY A 718 19.32 4.11 -6.38
N GLN A 719 19.48 5.40 -6.15
CA GLN A 719 20.66 6.20 -6.48
C GLN A 719 21.79 5.93 -5.48
N GLN A 720 21.51 6.04 -4.19
CA GLN A 720 22.50 5.88 -3.13
C GLN A 720 23.15 4.50 -3.17
N GLN A 721 22.37 3.43 -3.31
CA GLN A 721 22.94 2.08 -3.35
C GLN A 721 23.83 1.86 -4.59
N VAL A 722 23.42 2.37 -5.76
CA VAL A 722 24.28 2.30 -6.96
C VAL A 722 25.51 3.20 -6.84
N ASN A 723 25.45 4.29 -6.06
CA ASN A 723 26.58 5.20 -5.87
C ASN A 723 27.80 4.51 -5.24
N HIS A 724 27.58 3.45 -4.45
CA HIS A 724 28.67 2.63 -3.90
C HIS A 724 29.51 1.94 -4.99
N LEU A 725 29.03 1.83 -6.24
CA LEU A 725 29.82 1.33 -7.38
C LEU A 725 30.60 2.41 -8.13
N THR A 726 30.40 3.69 -7.81
CA THR A 726 30.99 4.81 -8.56
C THR A 726 32.52 4.71 -8.59
N ALA A 727 33.17 4.51 -7.44
CA ALA A 727 34.62 4.40 -7.36
C ALA A 727 35.15 3.20 -8.16
N ASN A 728 34.52 2.02 -8.01
CA ASN A 728 34.93 0.80 -8.72
C ASN A 728 34.83 0.92 -10.24
N VAL A 729 33.78 1.61 -10.74
CA VAL A 729 33.62 1.89 -12.18
C VAL A 729 34.65 2.90 -12.67
N MET A 730 34.97 3.94 -11.88
CA MET A 730 36.02 4.91 -12.23
C MET A 730 37.40 4.25 -12.31
N GLU A 731 37.77 3.42 -11.33
CA GLU A 731 39.02 2.64 -11.32
C GLU A 731 39.12 1.70 -12.53
N THR A 732 38.04 0.96 -12.80
CA THR A 732 37.95 0.03 -13.94
C THR A 732 38.07 0.79 -15.26
N THR A 733 37.45 1.97 -15.37
CA THR A 733 37.51 2.81 -16.58
C THR A 733 38.90 3.40 -16.78
N ALA A 734 39.55 3.85 -15.70
CA ALA A 734 40.92 4.35 -15.73
C ALA A 734 41.97 3.24 -15.92
N ASN A 735 41.57 1.97 -15.72
CA ASN A 735 42.47 0.82 -15.59
C ASN A 735 43.60 1.10 -14.59
N TYR A 736 43.22 1.73 -13.47
CA TYR A 736 44.11 2.10 -12.37
C TYR A 736 43.44 1.76 -11.05
N PHE A 737 44.08 0.88 -10.29
CA PHE A 737 43.59 0.39 -9.00
C PHE A 737 44.58 0.85 -7.92
N PRO A 738 44.37 2.04 -7.32
CA PRO A 738 45.33 2.63 -6.39
C PRO A 738 45.51 1.75 -5.14
N PRO A 739 46.74 1.56 -4.64
CA PRO A 739 46.96 0.94 -3.34
C PRO A 739 46.32 1.77 -2.22
N SER A 740 45.78 1.12 -1.20
CA SER A 740 45.12 1.81 -0.07
C SER A 740 46.02 2.84 0.63
N CYS A 741 47.33 2.59 0.72
CA CYS A 741 48.29 3.51 1.32
C CYS A 741 48.48 4.81 0.50
N GLU A 742 48.36 4.74 -0.83
CA GLU A 742 48.37 5.93 -1.68
C GLU A 742 47.14 6.80 -1.42
N LEU A 743 45.95 6.18 -1.37
CA LEU A 743 44.70 6.86 -1.06
C LEU A 743 44.72 7.49 0.34
N GLU A 744 45.20 6.76 1.34
CA GLU A 744 45.36 7.27 2.71
C GLU A 744 46.33 8.45 2.76
N LYS A 745 47.44 8.41 1.99
CA LYS A 745 48.35 9.55 1.88
C LYS A 745 47.66 10.78 1.30
N ILE A 746 46.88 10.62 0.23
CA ILE A 746 46.12 11.73 -0.38
C ILE A 746 45.08 12.27 0.61
N LEU A 747 44.38 11.41 1.34
CA LEU A 747 43.43 11.81 2.39
C LEU A 747 44.12 12.67 3.46
N ASN A 748 45.22 12.20 4.03
CA ASN A 748 45.95 12.93 5.08
C ASN A 748 46.48 14.28 4.59
N LEU A 749 46.96 14.36 3.34
CA LEU A 749 47.37 15.62 2.72
C LEU A 749 46.18 16.57 2.49
N THR A 750 45.02 16.03 2.13
CA THR A 750 43.79 16.81 1.96
C THR A 750 43.33 17.39 3.30
N ILE A 751 43.30 16.59 4.37
CA ILE A 751 42.95 17.04 5.72
C ILE A 751 43.92 18.14 6.17
N ALA A 752 45.23 17.91 6.07
CA ALA A 752 46.24 18.87 6.50
C ALA A 752 46.18 20.20 5.73
N ALA A 753 45.80 20.18 4.45
CA ALA A 753 45.66 21.39 3.64
C ALA A 753 44.36 22.15 3.92
N CYS A 754 43.30 21.44 4.32
CA CYS A 754 41.96 22.00 4.46
C CYS A 754 41.54 22.34 5.89
N ASP A 755 42.20 21.75 6.89
CA ASP A 755 42.02 22.05 8.32
C ASP A 755 42.13 23.58 8.61
N PRO A 756 43.18 24.31 8.17
CA PRO A 756 43.28 25.76 8.44
C PRO A 756 42.17 26.65 7.85
N LEU A 757 41.32 26.16 6.96
CA LEU A 757 40.36 26.97 6.21
C LEU A 757 39.21 27.51 7.07
N ASP A 758 38.95 26.89 8.21
CA ASP A 758 37.95 27.36 9.17
C ASP A 758 38.50 28.38 10.19
N GLY A 759 39.80 28.70 10.13
CA GLY A 759 40.46 29.62 11.05
C GLY A 759 41.03 28.97 12.31
N LYS A 760 40.96 27.64 12.42
CA LYS A 760 41.60 26.82 13.44
C LYS A 760 42.47 25.74 12.78
N THR A 761 43.40 25.16 13.52
CA THR A 761 44.23 24.05 13.04
C THR A 761 44.25 22.99 14.13
N ASP A 762 43.32 22.05 14.03
CA ASP A 762 43.09 21.00 15.03
C ASP A 762 42.90 19.60 14.41
N GLY A 763 43.24 19.47 13.13
CA GLY A 763 43.13 18.22 12.38
C GLY A 763 41.71 17.90 11.93
N VAL A 764 40.80 18.88 11.93
CA VAL A 764 39.41 18.72 11.51
C VAL A 764 39.11 19.62 10.32
N VAL A 765 38.47 19.06 9.29
CA VAL A 765 38.02 19.83 8.14
C VAL A 765 36.63 20.38 8.42
N ALA A 766 36.53 21.57 9.03
CA ALA A 766 35.24 22.20 9.32
C ALA A 766 34.63 23.04 8.21
N ARG A 767 35.43 23.32 7.18
CA ARG A 767 34.99 24.04 5.98
C ARG A 767 35.35 23.28 4.72
N SER A 768 34.77 22.07 4.55
CA SER A 768 34.94 21.28 3.32
C SER A 768 34.46 22.00 2.06
N ASP A 769 33.53 22.94 2.22
CA ASP A 769 33.08 23.89 1.20
C ASP A 769 34.20 24.80 0.69
N LEU A 770 35.03 25.35 1.58
CA LEU A 770 36.20 26.15 1.17
C LEU A 770 37.27 25.24 0.56
N CYS A 771 37.47 24.05 1.14
CA CYS A 771 38.41 23.06 0.62
C CYS A 771 38.13 22.72 -0.84
N LYS A 772 36.85 22.50 -1.21
CA LYS A 772 36.43 22.26 -2.60
C LYS A 772 36.83 23.39 -3.56
N MET A 773 36.89 24.63 -3.08
CA MET A 773 37.20 25.80 -3.91
C MET A 773 38.71 26.03 -4.07
N THR A 774 39.51 25.64 -3.07
CA THR A 774 40.92 26.06 -2.97
C THR A 774 41.93 24.93 -3.10
N PHE A 775 41.55 23.68 -2.81
CA PHE A 775 42.49 22.56 -2.80
C PHE A 775 42.72 21.99 -4.20
N ASP A 776 43.99 21.93 -4.62
CA ASP A 776 44.41 21.28 -5.86
C ASP A 776 45.07 19.93 -5.56
N PHE A 777 44.41 18.83 -5.94
CA PHE A 777 44.92 17.46 -5.76
C PHE A 777 46.27 17.23 -6.44
N ASN A 778 46.65 17.99 -7.47
CA ASN A 778 47.96 17.85 -8.10
C ASN A 778 49.11 18.17 -7.15
N THR A 779 48.87 18.96 -6.09
CA THR A 779 49.88 19.25 -5.06
C THR A 779 50.30 18.02 -4.26
N THR A 780 49.50 16.94 -4.29
CA THR A 780 49.81 15.68 -3.63
C THR A 780 50.77 14.80 -4.42
N VAL A 781 50.95 15.05 -5.72
CA VAL A 781 51.79 14.22 -6.61
C VAL A 781 53.26 14.25 -6.17
N GLY A 782 53.90 13.08 -6.12
CA GLY A 782 55.29 12.92 -5.72
C GLY A 782 55.51 12.81 -4.21
N GLN A 783 54.47 12.98 -3.39
CA GLN A 783 54.58 12.82 -1.93
C GLN A 783 54.79 11.36 -1.55
N ALA A 784 55.83 11.07 -0.78
CA ALA A 784 56.18 9.72 -0.38
C ALA A 784 55.20 9.15 0.67
N TYR A 785 54.91 7.85 0.56
CA TYR A 785 54.14 7.08 1.54
C TYR A 785 54.81 5.73 1.80
N SER A 786 54.56 5.21 3.01
CA SER A 786 55.02 3.90 3.47
C SER A 786 54.01 3.36 4.47
N CYS A 787 53.46 2.18 4.21
CA CYS A 787 52.55 1.47 5.09
C CYS A 787 53.01 0.03 5.28
N GLU A 788 52.88 -0.46 6.51
CA GLU A 788 53.16 -1.86 6.86
C GLU A 788 52.15 -2.81 6.24
N ALA A 789 52.52 -4.08 6.12
CA ALA A 789 51.60 -5.12 5.69
C ALA A 789 50.45 -5.27 6.71
N THR A 790 49.21 -5.34 6.22
CA THR A 790 48.03 -5.51 7.07
C THR A 790 47.58 -6.96 7.05
N SER A 791 47.36 -7.57 8.20
CA SER A 791 46.88 -8.96 8.31
C SER A 791 45.39 -9.15 7.96
N GLY A 792 44.71 -8.11 7.46
CA GLY A 792 43.25 -8.11 7.31
C GLY A 792 42.58 -8.13 8.68
N SER A 793 42.30 -6.95 9.23
CA SER A 793 41.48 -6.80 10.43
C SER A 793 40.28 -5.95 10.08
N GLY A 794 39.07 -6.44 10.36
CA GLY A 794 37.84 -5.69 10.16
C GLY A 794 37.91 -4.38 10.94
N THR A 795 37.84 -3.27 10.22
CA THR A 795 37.73 -1.94 10.84
C THR A 795 36.34 -1.79 11.44
N GLY A 796 36.31 -1.31 12.69
CA GLY A 796 35.12 -1.17 13.52
C GLY A 796 34.18 -0.07 13.05
N GLY A 797 32.91 -0.26 13.40
CA GLY A 797 31.75 0.57 13.06
C GLY A 797 30.66 -0.34 12.50
N PHE A 798 29.55 -0.52 13.24
CA PHE A 798 28.44 -1.45 12.97
C PHE A 798 28.69 -2.95 13.25
N GLY A 799 28.95 -3.37 14.50
CA GLY A 799 28.73 -4.75 14.99
C GLY A 799 28.93 -5.92 14.00
N ASP A 800 28.05 -6.94 14.02
CA ASP A 800 28.05 -8.04 13.03
C ASP A 800 27.56 -7.60 11.62
N LEU A 801 27.08 -6.36 11.47
CA LEU A 801 26.71 -5.71 10.19
C LEU A 801 27.94 -5.44 9.31
N ALA A 802 29.09 -5.09 9.91
CA ALA A 802 30.34 -4.79 9.22
C ALA A 802 30.95 -6.00 8.49
N LYS A 803 30.69 -7.23 8.96
CA LYS A 803 31.26 -8.46 8.36
C LYS A 803 30.69 -8.80 6.98
N ARG A 804 29.51 -8.28 6.63
CA ARG A 804 28.85 -8.54 5.33
C ARG A 804 28.77 -7.31 4.42
N GLN A 805 28.79 -6.10 4.99
CA GLN A 805 28.51 -4.85 4.25
C GLN A 805 29.72 -3.92 4.09
N GLY A 806 30.79 -4.11 4.87
CA GLY A 806 32.05 -3.38 4.67
C GLY A 806 32.89 -4.00 3.53
N PRO A 807 33.75 -3.23 2.84
CA PRO A 807 34.72 -3.80 1.92
C PRO A 807 35.54 -4.86 2.67
N PRO A 808 35.75 -6.07 2.11
CA PRO A 808 36.55 -7.09 2.78
C PRO A 808 37.92 -6.49 3.13
N SER A 809 38.31 -6.59 4.40
CA SER A 809 39.66 -6.24 4.85
C SER A 809 40.64 -7.28 4.30
N ASN A 810 40.89 -7.22 3.00
CA ASN A 810 41.81 -8.11 2.32
C ASN A 810 43.22 -7.84 2.89
N PRO A 811 43.99 -8.87 3.23
CA PRO A 811 45.37 -8.67 3.62
C PRO A 811 46.11 -7.96 2.48
N THR A 812 46.80 -6.87 2.82
CA THR A 812 47.59 -6.09 1.88
C THR A 812 49.08 -6.25 2.21
N PRO A 813 49.97 -6.33 1.21
CA PRO A 813 51.41 -6.36 1.44
C PRO A 813 51.89 -5.00 1.96
N ALA A 814 53.13 -4.92 2.43
CA ALA A 814 53.76 -3.64 2.72
C ALA A 814 53.77 -2.77 1.45
N GLN A 815 53.37 -1.51 1.57
CA GLN A 815 53.19 -0.60 0.44
C GLN A 815 54.17 0.56 0.58
N ASN A 816 54.98 0.80 -0.45
CA ASN A 816 55.92 1.93 -0.48
C ASN A 816 55.86 2.58 -1.85
N GLY A 817 55.82 3.91 -1.90
CA GLY A 817 55.74 4.63 -3.16
C GLY A 817 55.64 6.14 -2.99
N THR A 818 55.29 6.79 -4.09
CA THR A 818 54.94 8.21 -4.13
C THR A 818 53.57 8.34 -4.77
N VAL A 819 52.76 9.29 -4.30
CA VAL A 819 51.48 9.60 -4.92
C VAL A 819 51.66 9.89 -6.41
N SER A 820 50.94 9.15 -7.24
CA SER A 820 51.00 9.24 -8.69
C SER A 820 50.06 10.33 -9.22
N ALA A 821 50.34 10.82 -10.42
CA ALA A 821 49.42 11.73 -11.11
C ALA A 821 48.06 11.07 -11.42
N GLN A 822 48.04 9.74 -11.62
CA GLN A 822 46.82 8.98 -11.83
C GLN A 822 45.99 8.88 -10.54
N GLY A 823 46.63 8.61 -9.40
CA GLY A 823 45.97 8.60 -8.09
C GLY A 823 45.36 9.95 -7.72
N ALA A 824 46.12 11.04 -7.89
CA ALA A 824 45.61 12.39 -7.66
C ALA A 824 44.42 12.74 -8.58
N ALA A 825 44.47 12.38 -9.87
CA ALA A 825 43.39 12.61 -10.81
C ALA A 825 42.13 11.77 -10.50
N LEU A 826 42.31 10.52 -10.08
CA LEU A 826 41.22 9.62 -9.73
C LEU A 826 40.50 10.08 -8.45
N VAL A 827 41.25 10.49 -7.43
CA VAL A 827 40.67 11.09 -6.21
C VAL A 827 39.91 12.36 -6.51
N LYS A 828 40.44 13.23 -7.39
CA LYS A 828 39.69 14.40 -7.86
C LYS A 828 38.36 13.98 -8.50
N GLN A 829 38.35 12.90 -9.29
CA GLN A 829 37.14 12.39 -9.92
C GLN A 829 36.11 11.87 -8.90
N TYR A 830 36.55 11.19 -7.82
CA TYR A 830 35.67 10.78 -6.73
C TYR A 830 34.96 12.00 -6.10
N TYR A 831 35.70 13.09 -5.89
CA TYR A 831 35.15 14.34 -5.35
C TYR A 831 34.36 15.15 -6.38
N ASP A 832 34.55 14.97 -7.67
CA ASP A 832 33.71 15.60 -8.69
C ASP A 832 32.32 14.92 -8.78
N GLY A 833 32.20 13.67 -8.34
CA GLY A 833 30.98 12.85 -8.36
C GLY A 833 30.74 12.12 -9.69
N LEU A 834 29.62 11.41 -9.79
CA LEU A 834 29.30 10.63 -10.99
C LEU A 834 28.81 11.53 -12.14
N ILE A 835 29.59 11.60 -13.22
CA ILE A 835 29.28 12.33 -14.45
C ILE A 835 29.12 11.34 -15.61
N ASP A 836 28.07 11.47 -16.42
CA ASP A 836 27.79 10.58 -17.54
C ASP A 836 28.58 10.94 -18.82
N SER A 837 28.42 10.13 -19.88
CA SER A 837 29.15 10.35 -21.14
C SER A 837 28.78 11.65 -21.87
N GLN A 838 27.69 12.32 -21.48
CA GLN A 838 27.27 13.61 -22.01
C GLN A 838 27.77 14.79 -21.16
N GLY A 839 28.58 14.53 -20.14
CA GLY A 839 29.07 15.55 -19.21
C GLY A 839 28.01 16.01 -18.21
N LYS A 840 26.93 15.25 -18.03
CA LYS A 840 25.84 15.57 -17.11
C LYS A 840 26.04 14.92 -15.75
N ARG A 841 25.61 15.61 -14.70
CA ARG A 841 25.73 15.11 -13.33
C ARG A 841 24.63 14.08 -13.06
N VAL A 842 25.07 12.87 -12.71
CA VAL A 842 24.20 11.76 -12.33
C VAL A 842 23.92 11.80 -10.84
N TYR A 843 24.95 11.81 -10.00
CA TYR A 843 24.75 11.77 -8.56
C TYR A 843 25.84 12.55 -7.78
N LEU A 844 25.69 12.53 -6.46
CA LEU A 844 26.42 13.36 -5.51
C LEU A 844 27.86 12.88 -5.27
N ASN A 845 28.67 13.77 -4.71
CA ASN A 845 30.06 13.54 -4.33
C ASN A 845 30.23 13.54 -2.80
N TYR A 846 31.16 12.75 -2.32
CA TYR A 846 31.66 12.83 -0.94
C TYR A 846 32.39 14.16 -0.70
N GLN A 847 32.50 14.60 0.56
CA GLN A 847 33.17 15.85 0.88
C GLN A 847 34.68 15.64 1.03
N PRO A 848 35.53 16.63 0.70
CA PRO A 848 36.94 16.56 1.02
C PRO A 848 37.17 16.20 2.50
N GLY A 849 38.01 15.20 2.72
CA GLY A 849 38.28 14.63 4.05
C GLY A 849 37.46 13.37 4.38
N SER A 850 36.50 12.97 3.53
CA SER A 850 35.89 11.64 3.59
C SER A 850 36.90 10.56 3.23
N ALA A 851 36.83 9.42 3.92
CA ALA A 851 37.60 8.24 3.55
C ALA A 851 37.12 7.64 2.22
N PHE A 852 37.94 6.78 1.60
CA PHE A 852 37.66 6.16 0.31
C PHE A 852 37.23 4.70 0.45
N THR A 853 36.25 4.42 1.32
CA THR A 853 35.86 3.03 1.68
C THR A 853 35.33 2.23 0.50
N ASP A 854 34.58 2.85 -0.43
CA ASP A 854 34.13 2.20 -1.66
C ASP A 854 35.25 2.00 -2.71
N ALA A 855 36.41 2.63 -2.57
CA ALA A 855 37.53 2.61 -3.53
C ALA A 855 38.66 1.62 -3.15
N ASN A 856 38.38 0.65 -2.28
CA ASN A 856 39.41 -0.22 -1.73
C ASN A 856 39.79 -1.35 -2.71
N ALA A 857 40.85 -1.15 -3.51
CA ALA A 857 41.33 -2.15 -4.46
C ALA A 857 41.71 -3.48 -3.78
N LYS A 858 41.45 -4.59 -4.47
CA LYS A 858 41.82 -5.94 -4.00
C LYS A 858 43.22 -6.30 -4.45
N PHE A 859 44.08 -6.70 -3.52
CA PHE A 859 45.39 -7.25 -3.84
C PHE A 859 45.32 -8.75 -4.14
N ASP A 860 45.85 -9.17 -5.29
CA ASP A 860 46.04 -10.58 -5.64
C ASP A 860 47.49 -10.99 -5.42
N SER A 861 47.73 -11.81 -4.38
CA SER A 861 49.06 -12.31 -4.04
C SER A 861 49.65 -13.28 -5.07
N ALA A 862 48.82 -13.94 -5.89
CA ALA A 862 49.30 -14.88 -6.90
C ALA A 862 49.91 -14.16 -8.11
N THR A 863 49.33 -13.02 -8.48
CA THR A 863 49.78 -12.19 -9.61
C THR A 863 50.62 -10.99 -9.16
N ASN A 864 50.63 -10.67 -7.87
CA ASN A 864 51.25 -9.50 -7.27
C ASN A 864 50.72 -8.19 -7.91
N THR A 865 49.41 -8.13 -8.12
CA THR A 865 48.72 -6.99 -8.75
C THR A 865 47.51 -6.54 -7.96
N TRP A 866 47.14 -5.26 -8.13
CA TRP A 866 45.90 -4.70 -7.63
C TRP A 866 44.81 -4.81 -8.69
N GLY A 867 43.60 -5.17 -8.27
CA GLY A 867 42.42 -5.26 -9.12
C GLY A 867 41.18 -4.71 -8.44
N VAL A 868 40.08 -4.71 -9.18
CA VAL A 868 38.79 -4.22 -8.69
C VAL A 868 38.28 -5.02 -7.49
N SER A 869 37.74 -4.32 -6.50
CA SER A 869 36.96 -4.90 -5.42
C SER A 869 35.55 -4.31 -5.50
N ILE A 870 34.58 -5.07 -5.98
CA ILE A 870 33.20 -4.57 -6.15
C ILE A 870 32.59 -4.35 -4.76
N SER A 871 32.16 -3.12 -4.46
CA SER A 871 31.50 -2.78 -3.20
C SER A 871 30.29 -3.68 -2.94
N GLY A 872 30.15 -4.16 -1.70
CA GLY A 872 29.10 -5.09 -1.29
C GLY A 872 27.71 -4.50 -1.49
N LEU A 873 27.46 -3.34 -0.88
CA LEU A 873 26.17 -2.65 -0.94
C LEU A 873 25.73 -2.38 -2.38
N GLY A 874 26.61 -1.82 -3.21
CA GLY A 874 26.27 -1.49 -4.60
C GLY A 874 26.20 -2.69 -5.54
N GLY A 875 27.13 -3.65 -5.40
CA GLY A 875 27.13 -4.86 -6.21
C GLY A 875 25.92 -5.75 -5.90
N GLU A 876 25.60 -5.94 -4.63
CA GLU A 876 24.43 -6.69 -4.18
C GLU A 876 23.15 -6.00 -4.61
N TRP A 877 23.06 -4.66 -4.45
CA TRP A 877 21.93 -3.87 -4.92
C TRP A 877 21.57 -4.18 -6.37
N VAL A 878 22.57 -4.12 -7.26
CA VAL A 878 22.35 -4.38 -8.68
C VAL A 878 22.02 -5.85 -8.93
N ALA A 879 22.79 -6.79 -8.38
CA ALA A 879 22.63 -8.21 -8.66
C ALA A 879 21.33 -8.78 -8.08
N ARG A 880 21.09 -8.57 -6.78
CA ARG A 880 19.95 -9.11 -6.06
C ARG A 880 18.69 -8.28 -6.26
N TYR A 881 18.76 -6.98 -6.06
CA TYR A 881 17.55 -6.15 -5.98
C TYR A 881 17.10 -5.60 -7.33
N LEU A 882 18.01 -5.37 -8.28
CA LEU A 882 17.63 -4.97 -9.63
C LEU A 882 17.47 -6.18 -10.56
N GLN A 883 18.45 -7.08 -10.60
CA GLN A 883 18.49 -8.21 -11.54
C GLN A 883 17.85 -9.51 -11.01
N LEU A 884 17.42 -9.55 -9.74
CA LEU A 884 16.77 -10.72 -9.10
C LEU A 884 17.64 -11.99 -9.12
N ARG A 885 18.96 -11.83 -8.94
CA ARG A 885 19.91 -12.93 -8.80
C ARG A 885 20.21 -13.15 -7.33
N ASP A 886 20.16 -14.40 -6.89
CA ASP A 886 20.50 -14.77 -5.52
C ASP A 886 22.03 -14.81 -5.33
N THR A 887 22.67 -13.63 -5.46
CA THR A 887 24.10 -13.43 -5.30
C THR A 887 24.36 -12.17 -4.46
N SER A 888 25.44 -12.19 -3.68
CA SER A 888 25.81 -11.09 -2.79
C SER A 888 26.61 -9.98 -3.48
N THR A 889 26.95 -10.12 -4.77
CA THR A 889 27.57 -9.06 -5.58
C THR A 889 27.51 -9.40 -7.08
N LEU A 890 27.96 -8.48 -7.93
CA LEU A 890 28.16 -8.67 -9.36
C LEU A 890 29.40 -9.53 -9.63
N GLU A 891 29.37 -10.37 -10.67
CA GLU A 891 30.53 -11.19 -11.06
C GLU A 891 31.69 -10.35 -11.64
N SER A 892 31.37 -9.26 -12.34
CA SER A 892 32.34 -8.38 -13.00
C SER A 892 31.72 -7.01 -13.32
N LEU A 893 32.58 -5.98 -13.43
CA LEU A 893 32.23 -4.66 -13.97
C LEU A 893 32.63 -4.48 -15.45
N THR A 894 32.93 -5.57 -16.18
CA THR A 894 33.21 -5.49 -17.62
C THR A 894 32.04 -4.83 -18.36
N ASN A 895 32.35 -3.78 -19.14
CA ASN A 895 31.38 -2.97 -19.89
C ASN A 895 30.37 -2.18 -19.04
N VAL A 896 30.61 -2.03 -17.73
CA VAL A 896 29.81 -1.13 -16.88
C VAL A 896 30.42 0.27 -16.98
N THR A 897 29.62 1.26 -17.36
CA THR A 897 30.03 2.66 -17.48
C THR A 897 29.23 3.57 -16.55
N ALA A 898 29.59 4.85 -16.46
CA ALA A 898 28.78 5.85 -15.77
C ALA A 898 27.33 5.93 -16.30
N ASP A 899 27.12 5.72 -17.60
CA ASP A 899 25.78 5.62 -18.20
C ASP A 899 25.02 4.40 -17.68
N THR A 900 25.70 3.25 -17.51
CA THR A 900 25.11 2.05 -16.93
C THR A 900 24.68 2.28 -15.48
N LEU A 901 25.52 2.94 -14.68
CA LEU A 901 25.17 3.31 -13.31
C LEU A 901 23.94 4.23 -13.30
N ARG A 902 23.91 5.30 -14.10
CA ARG A 902 22.73 6.17 -14.24
C ARG A 902 21.46 5.38 -14.57
N ASP A 903 21.54 4.43 -15.50
CA ASP A 903 20.38 3.65 -15.93
C ASP A 903 19.90 2.69 -14.81
N TRP A 904 20.81 2.11 -14.02
CA TRP A 904 20.45 1.34 -12.82
C TRP A 904 19.85 2.21 -11.72
N MET A 905 20.36 3.42 -11.51
CA MET A 905 19.78 4.40 -10.59
C MET A 905 18.34 4.74 -10.99
N LEU A 906 18.11 5.03 -12.27
CA LEU A 906 16.76 5.30 -12.80
C LEU A 906 15.84 4.09 -12.65
N TYR A 907 16.34 2.87 -12.90
CA TYR A 907 15.57 1.65 -12.74
C TYR A 907 15.19 1.41 -11.27
N GLY A 908 16.14 1.54 -10.34
CA GLY A 908 15.89 1.43 -8.91
C GLY A 908 14.93 2.51 -8.38
N MET A 909 15.08 3.74 -8.86
CA MET A 909 14.16 4.85 -8.56
C MET A 909 12.72 4.48 -8.92
N ASN A 910 12.49 3.98 -10.13
CA ASN A 910 11.15 3.64 -10.60
C ASN A 910 10.60 2.36 -9.94
N LYS A 911 11.46 1.36 -9.70
CA LYS A 911 11.05 0.06 -9.14
C LYS A 911 10.59 0.15 -7.68
N TYR A 912 11.20 1.05 -6.91
CA TYR A 912 10.97 1.20 -5.46
C TYR A 912 10.44 2.59 -5.07
N ALA A 913 9.83 3.30 -6.01
CA ALA A 913 9.36 4.68 -5.84
C ALA A 913 8.42 4.84 -4.63
N ASP A 914 7.59 3.84 -4.40
CA ASP A 914 6.53 3.79 -3.40
C ASP A 914 6.95 3.18 -2.06
N SER A 915 8.20 2.74 -1.93
CA SER A 915 8.69 1.95 -0.80
C SER A 915 9.97 2.55 -0.23
N LEU A 916 11.09 2.43 -0.96
CA LEU A 916 12.43 2.73 -0.42
C LEU A 916 12.93 4.15 -0.74
N GLN A 917 12.44 4.82 -1.80
CA GLN A 917 13.07 6.07 -2.25
C GLN A 917 13.09 7.18 -1.20
N THR A 918 12.00 7.37 -0.45
CA THR A 918 11.92 8.29 0.69
C THR A 918 12.31 9.74 0.33
N THR A 919 11.79 10.26 -0.78
CA THR A 919 12.17 11.57 -1.33
C THR A 919 11.04 12.59 -1.36
N HIS A 920 9.94 12.37 -0.66
CA HIS A 920 8.80 13.29 -0.69
C HIS A 920 9.16 14.62 0.01
N PRO A 921 9.20 15.78 -0.69
CA PRO A 921 9.69 17.02 -0.11
C PRO A 921 8.60 17.85 0.58
N ASP A 922 7.31 17.57 0.33
CA ASP A 922 6.22 18.23 1.07
C ASP A 922 5.99 17.53 2.41
N LEU A 923 6.26 18.27 3.50
CA LEU A 923 6.12 17.83 4.89
C LEU A 923 5.00 18.59 5.62
N SER A 924 4.01 19.13 4.90
CA SER A 924 2.94 19.95 5.49
C SER A 924 2.18 19.22 6.59
N ALA A 925 1.95 17.91 6.46
CA ALA A 925 1.30 17.10 7.50
C ALA A 925 2.14 17.05 8.79
N PHE A 926 3.46 16.84 8.67
CA PHE A 926 4.39 16.81 9.80
C PHE A 926 4.52 18.18 10.48
N GLN A 927 4.63 19.25 9.68
CA GLN A 927 4.65 20.62 10.20
C GLN A 927 3.34 20.96 10.94
N THR A 928 2.19 20.62 10.36
CA THR A 928 0.85 20.90 10.94
C THR A 928 0.61 20.13 12.23
N ALA A 929 1.16 18.92 12.35
CA ALA A 929 1.13 18.14 13.59
C ALA A 929 1.95 18.78 14.74
N GLY A 930 2.76 19.80 14.44
CA GLY A 930 3.66 20.46 15.39
C GLY A 930 4.96 19.69 15.63
N SER A 931 5.20 18.63 14.86
CA SER A 931 6.33 17.73 15.01
C SER A 931 7.65 18.39 14.65
N LYS A 932 8.74 17.93 15.26
CA LYS A 932 10.10 18.47 15.08
C LYS A 932 11.04 17.40 14.55
N ILE A 933 11.92 17.78 13.61
CA ILE A 933 12.96 16.89 13.10
C ILE A 933 14.35 17.52 13.27
N LEU A 934 15.21 16.77 13.96
CA LEU A 934 16.62 17.05 14.13
C LEU A 934 17.39 16.11 13.20
N HIS A 935 17.90 16.68 12.11
CA HIS A 935 18.67 15.93 11.12
C HIS A 935 20.16 16.18 11.35
N VAL A 936 20.94 15.12 11.52
CA VAL A 936 22.40 15.20 11.65
C VAL A 936 23.10 14.39 10.56
N HIS A 937 24.24 14.85 10.07
CA HIS A 937 25.02 14.12 9.05
C HIS A 937 26.51 14.38 9.23
N GLY A 938 27.33 13.32 9.27
CA GLY A 938 28.78 13.46 9.21
C GLY A 938 29.20 14.20 7.96
N GLU A 939 29.92 15.31 8.09
CA GLU A 939 30.30 16.08 6.92
C GLU A 939 31.27 15.29 6.02
N GLN A 940 32.15 14.50 6.64
CA GLN A 940 33.08 13.58 5.98
C GLN A 940 32.58 12.13 6.02
N ASP A 941 31.27 11.94 5.99
CA ASP A 941 30.65 10.64 5.76
C ASP A 941 31.17 10.04 4.44
N ASP A 942 31.67 8.82 4.53
CA ASP A 942 32.33 8.07 3.47
C ASP A 942 31.42 6.98 2.87
N SER A 943 30.19 6.85 3.38
CA SER A 943 29.18 5.92 2.90
C SER A 943 28.02 6.65 2.21
N ILE A 944 27.46 7.67 2.86
CA ILE A 944 26.37 8.47 2.32
C ILE A 944 26.86 9.91 2.19
N PRO A 945 26.87 10.50 1.00
CA PRO A 945 27.35 11.87 0.85
C PRO A 945 26.50 12.86 1.68
N ALA A 946 27.12 13.68 2.54
CA ALA A 946 26.42 14.74 3.29
C ALA A 946 25.60 15.69 2.40
N ALA A 947 26.09 15.91 1.18
CA ALA A 947 25.39 16.69 0.14
C ALA A 947 23.98 16.12 -0.19
N SER A 948 23.75 14.83 0.06
CA SER A 948 22.46 14.15 -0.08
C SER A 948 21.43 14.75 0.86
N SER A 949 21.83 15.03 2.09
CA SER A 949 20.96 15.63 3.10
C SER A 949 20.71 17.11 2.86
N VAL A 950 21.74 17.85 2.44
CA VAL A 950 21.58 19.25 2.04
C VAL A 950 20.64 19.36 0.85
N HIS A 951 20.79 18.52 -0.18
CA HIS A 951 19.92 18.52 -1.34
C HIS A 951 18.45 18.26 -0.98
N TYR A 952 18.20 17.33 -0.06
CA TYR A 952 16.83 17.07 0.40
C TYR A 952 16.28 18.22 1.25
N TYR A 953 17.09 18.82 2.14
CA TYR A 953 16.72 20.03 2.90
C TYR A 953 16.30 21.18 1.97
N GLU A 954 17.08 21.45 0.93
CA GLU A 954 16.76 22.47 -0.07
C GLU A 954 15.53 22.12 -0.92
N SER A 955 15.31 20.83 -1.19
CA SER A 955 14.10 20.35 -1.87
C SER A 955 12.85 20.60 -1.03
N VAL A 956 12.88 20.28 0.27
CA VAL A 956 11.78 20.59 1.20
C VAL A 956 11.53 22.10 1.26
N ARG A 957 12.59 22.89 1.51
CA ARG A 957 12.49 24.36 1.62
C ARG A 957 11.86 24.98 0.38
N SER A 958 12.31 24.58 -0.81
CA SER A 958 11.82 25.16 -2.07
C SER A 958 10.40 24.71 -2.44
N ILE A 959 9.98 23.50 -2.06
CA ILE A 959 8.65 22.97 -2.34
C ILE A 959 7.61 23.47 -1.34
N MET A 960 7.92 23.51 -0.04
CA MET A 960 6.98 23.95 1.00
C MET A 960 6.79 25.48 1.03
N PHE A 961 7.81 26.24 0.65
CA PHE A 961 7.79 27.70 0.71
C PHE A 961 8.03 28.34 -0.67
N PRO A 962 7.20 28.03 -1.68
CA PRO A 962 7.38 28.54 -3.02
C PRO A 962 7.19 30.06 -3.05
N GLY A 963 8.15 30.77 -3.64
CA GLY A 963 8.08 32.24 -3.79
C GLY A 963 8.61 33.06 -2.61
N GLN A 964 8.99 32.42 -1.49
CA GLN A 964 9.71 33.09 -0.41
C GLN A 964 11.20 33.24 -0.74
N GLY A 965 11.82 34.31 -0.21
CA GLY A 965 13.27 34.47 -0.30
C GLY A 965 14.01 33.41 0.53
N PHE A 966 15.30 33.18 0.24
CA PHE A 966 16.10 32.17 0.95
C PHE A 966 16.01 32.32 2.48
N ASN A 967 16.29 33.51 3.02
CA ASN A 967 16.25 33.76 4.47
C ASN A 967 14.86 33.53 5.09
N GLU A 968 13.79 33.93 4.41
CA GLU A 968 12.42 33.77 4.90
C GLU A 968 12.02 32.29 4.92
N SER A 969 12.26 31.58 3.82
CA SER A 969 12.00 30.14 3.73
C SER A 969 12.86 29.31 4.69
N SER A 970 14.12 29.70 4.93
CA SER A 970 14.98 29.06 5.93
C SER A 970 14.46 29.30 7.34
N ALA A 971 14.02 30.51 7.67
CA ALA A 971 13.40 30.78 8.97
C ALA A 971 12.10 29.99 9.18
N ALA A 972 11.30 29.79 8.12
CA ALA A 972 10.10 28.96 8.17
C ALA A 972 10.42 27.47 8.36
N MET A 973 11.50 26.97 7.74
CA MET A 973 12.02 25.61 7.99
C MET A 973 12.46 25.44 9.45
N ASP A 974 13.14 26.43 10.03
CA ASP A 974 13.71 26.38 11.38
C ASP A 974 12.67 26.17 12.50
N GLU A 975 11.38 26.37 12.21
CA GLU A 975 10.27 26.10 13.13
C GLU A 975 10.07 24.61 13.40
N PHE A 976 10.45 23.73 12.47
CA PHE A 976 10.16 22.30 12.57
C PHE A 976 11.25 21.38 12.03
N TYR A 977 12.11 21.82 11.11
CA TYR A 977 13.18 21.02 10.51
C TYR A 977 14.52 21.75 10.59
N ARG A 978 15.44 21.21 11.42
CA ARG A 978 16.83 21.69 11.52
C ARG A 978 17.82 20.62 11.07
N LEU A 979 18.76 21.00 10.21
CA LEU A 979 19.88 20.17 9.75
C LEU A 979 21.19 20.63 10.39
N TYR A 980 22.00 19.69 10.87
CA TYR A 980 23.35 19.89 11.37
C TYR A 980 24.32 19.01 10.60
N LEU A 981 25.31 19.63 9.98
CA LEU A 981 26.47 18.90 9.48
C LEU A 981 27.47 18.78 10.64
N VAL A 982 28.10 17.61 10.78
CA VAL A 982 29.07 17.30 11.84
C VAL A 982 30.46 17.32 11.20
N PRO A 983 31.23 18.42 11.29
CA PRO A 983 32.57 18.42 10.78
C PRO A 983 33.50 17.43 11.47
N GLY A 984 34.36 16.79 10.68
CA GLY A 984 35.14 15.66 11.13
C GLY A 984 34.30 14.44 11.51
N GLY A 985 32.98 14.45 11.31
CA GLY A 985 32.13 13.29 11.52
C GLY A 985 32.17 12.35 10.32
N ALA A 986 32.25 11.05 10.57
CA ALA A 986 32.14 9.99 9.56
C ALA A 986 30.69 9.47 9.49
N HIS A 987 30.49 8.31 8.87
CA HIS A 987 29.16 7.70 8.80
C HIS A 987 28.60 7.34 10.19
N CYS A 988 27.60 8.09 10.66
CA CYS A 988 26.87 7.89 11.91
C CYS A 988 27.69 7.94 13.22
N GLY A 989 28.91 8.50 13.20
CA GLY A 989 29.79 8.55 14.36
C GLY A 989 31.06 9.37 14.14
N ALA A 990 31.91 9.42 15.16
CA ALA A 990 33.20 10.10 15.09
C ALA A 990 34.14 9.49 14.02
N ASN A 991 35.01 10.31 13.44
CA ASN A 991 35.98 9.88 12.43
C ASN A 991 37.37 9.65 13.04
N SER A 992 37.94 8.47 12.87
CA SER A 992 39.30 8.15 13.35
C SER A 992 40.40 8.95 12.64
N HIS A 993 40.16 9.42 11.41
CA HIS A 993 41.10 10.28 10.68
C HIS A 993 41.05 11.74 11.15
N GLN A 994 40.00 12.14 11.87
CA GLN A 994 39.78 13.50 12.36
C GLN A 994 39.25 13.48 13.80
N PRO A 995 40.05 12.97 14.77
CA PRO A 995 39.58 12.68 16.12
C PRO A 995 39.07 13.91 16.89
N GLY A 996 39.43 15.12 16.48
CA GLY A 996 38.93 16.37 17.06
C GLY A 996 37.47 16.69 16.74
N GLY A 997 36.85 16.05 15.73
CA GLY A 997 35.49 16.39 15.27
C GLY A 997 34.36 15.92 16.19
N GLY A 998 34.52 14.73 16.81
CA GLY A 998 33.54 14.14 17.72
C GLY A 998 32.19 13.80 17.08
N TRP A 999 31.15 13.65 17.92
CA TRP A 999 29.77 13.38 17.50
C TRP A 999 28.74 13.89 18.52
N PRO A 1000 27.54 14.36 18.11
CA PRO A 1000 26.52 14.84 19.05
C PRO A 1000 25.76 13.69 19.74
N GLN A 1001 26.16 13.34 20.95
CA GLN A 1001 25.57 12.23 21.74
C GLN A 1001 24.19 12.54 22.35
N THR A 1002 23.74 13.79 22.38
CA THR A 1002 22.50 14.20 23.09
C THR A 1002 21.35 14.57 22.16
N THR A 1003 21.36 14.08 20.92
CA THR A 1003 20.38 14.43 19.87
C THR A 1003 18.94 14.14 20.27
N LEU A 1004 18.64 12.97 20.85
CA LEU A 1004 17.28 12.65 21.31
C LEU A 1004 16.82 13.56 22.44
N GLN A 1005 17.65 13.79 23.45
CA GLN A 1005 17.31 14.71 24.53
C GLN A 1005 17.08 16.13 24.00
N THR A 1006 17.83 16.53 22.97
CA THR A 1006 17.67 17.85 22.33
C THR A 1006 16.33 17.98 21.61
N VAL A 1007 15.90 16.97 20.84
CA VAL A 1007 14.58 17.04 20.18
C VAL A 1007 13.43 16.94 21.19
N ILE A 1008 13.60 16.17 22.27
CA ILE A 1008 12.67 16.12 23.41
C ILE A 1008 12.50 17.53 24.00
N ASP A 1009 13.59 18.22 24.28
CA ASP A 1009 13.54 19.57 24.85
C ASP A 1009 12.94 20.59 23.88
N TRP A 1010 13.17 20.42 22.57
CA TRP A 1010 12.53 21.24 21.56
C TRP A 1010 11.01 21.03 21.52
N VAL A 1011 10.57 19.78 21.52
CA VAL A 1011 9.15 19.40 21.47
C VAL A 1011 8.41 19.78 22.76
N GLU A 1012 8.96 19.42 23.92
CA GLU A 1012 8.26 19.53 25.21
C GLU A 1012 8.42 20.89 25.88
N LYS A 1013 9.54 21.58 25.62
CA LYS A 1013 9.88 22.86 26.28
C LYS A 1013 9.95 24.04 25.31
N GLY A 1014 9.80 23.80 24.00
CA GLY A 1014 10.00 24.83 22.98
C GLY A 1014 11.45 25.30 22.85
N ALA A 1015 12.41 24.56 23.41
CA ALA A 1015 13.82 24.91 23.42
C ALA A 1015 14.50 24.48 22.11
N ALA A 1016 14.25 25.23 21.04
CA ALA A 1016 14.82 24.95 19.73
C ALA A 1016 16.36 25.16 19.76
N PRO A 1017 17.17 24.17 19.36
CA PRO A 1017 18.62 24.26 19.45
C PRO A 1017 19.16 25.23 18.38
N GLU A 1018 19.85 26.31 18.77
CA GLU A 1018 20.56 27.17 17.80
C GLU A 1018 21.89 26.55 17.35
N THR A 1019 22.60 25.97 18.32
CA THR A 1019 23.75 25.10 18.13
C THR A 1019 23.44 23.72 18.70
N LEU A 1020 24.19 22.71 18.27
CA LEU A 1020 24.10 21.35 18.82
C LEU A 1020 25.44 20.97 19.47
N ASN A 1021 25.42 20.53 20.73
CA ASN A 1021 26.64 20.13 21.43
C ASN A 1021 27.26 18.88 20.80
N SER A 1022 28.58 18.89 20.65
CA SER A 1022 29.39 17.77 20.16
C SER A 1022 30.44 17.37 21.20
N THR A 1023 30.86 16.10 21.17
CA THR A 1023 31.93 15.57 22.02
C THR A 1023 33.34 15.90 21.53
N GLY A 1024 33.47 16.60 20.40
CA GLY A 1024 34.75 16.90 19.76
C GLY A 1024 35.60 17.89 20.56
N GLU A 1025 36.89 17.57 20.77
CA GLU A 1025 37.85 18.51 21.37
C GLU A 1025 38.15 19.71 20.46
N GLY A 1026 38.04 19.50 19.14
CA GLY A 1026 38.18 20.54 18.13
C GLY A 1026 36.91 21.39 18.00
N ILE A 1027 35.74 20.73 18.06
CA ILE A 1027 34.45 21.35 17.77
C ILE A 1027 33.44 20.94 18.85
N GLY A 1028 33.23 21.82 19.83
CA GLY A 1028 32.26 21.60 20.92
C GLY A 1028 30.81 21.93 20.57
N GLU A 1029 30.60 22.76 19.54
CA GLU A 1029 29.27 23.20 19.10
C GLU A 1029 29.15 23.14 17.57
N LEU A 1030 28.04 22.58 17.10
CA LEU A 1030 27.73 22.44 15.67
C LEU A 1030 26.77 23.54 15.23
N CYS A 1031 27.06 24.13 14.07
CA CYS A 1031 26.22 25.16 13.47
C CYS A 1031 25.01 24.55 12.75
N ARG A 1032 23.84 25.19 12.91
CA ARG A 1032 22.65 24.89 12.13
C ARG A 1032 22.87 25.26 10.67
N TRP A 1033 22.62 24.33 9.75
CA TRP A 1033 22.61 24.60 8.31
C TRP A 1033 21.59 25.72 7.98
N PRO A 1034 21.94 26.73 7.18
CA PRO A 1034 23.11 26.87 6.30
C PRO A 1034 24.33 27.55 6.94
N GLN A 1035 24.33 27.85 8.24
CA GLN A 1035 25.50 28.44 8.87
C GLN A 1035 26.64 27.42 8.99
N ARG A 1036 27.86 27.93 8.92
CA ARG A 1036 29.10 27.15 8.90
C ARG A 1036 30.03 27.66 9.99
N PRO A 1037 30.85 26.81 10.61
CA PRO A 1037 31.73 27.23 11.69
C PRO A 1037 32.89 28.09 11.17
N LEU A 1038 33.27 29.11 11.94
CA LEU A 1038 34.44 29.94 11.69
C LEU A 1038 35.08 30.35 13.01
N TRP A 1039 36.39 30.18 13.09
CA TRP A 1039 37.22 30.61 14.19
C TRP A 1039 38.00 31.87 13.87
N THR A 1040 38.15 32.72 14.88
CA THR A 1040 38.92 33.98 14.84
C THR A 1040 39.94 33.97 15.97
N ASP A 1041 40.89 34.91 15.93
CA ASP A 1041 41.93 35.07 16.95
C ASP A 1041 42.73 33.78 17.23
N ASN A 1042 43.14 33.09 16.16
CA ASN A 1042 43.87 31.81 16.22
C ASN A 1042 43.13 30.70 16.98
N GLY A 1043 41.82 30.56 16.78
CA GLY A 1043 41.01 29.50 17.40
C GLY A 1043 40.31 29.89 18.70
N ALA A 1044 40.46 31.13 19.19
CA ALA A 1044 39.88 31.56 20.47
C ALA A 1044 38.41 32.03 20.36
N GLY A 1045 38.02 32.64 19.23
CA GLY A 1045 36.64 33.10 19.02
C GLY A 1045 35.89 32.19 18.04
N PHE A 1046 34.75 31.63 18.43
CA PHE A 1046 33.90 30.77 17.60
C PHE A 1046 32.62 31.51 17.15
N SER A 1047 32.24 31.32 15.89
CA SER A 1047 30.97 31.84 15.37
C SER A 1047 30.41 30.97 14.25
N CYS A 1048 29.08 30.89 14.18
CA CYS A 1048 28.37 30.30 13.04
C CYS A 1048 28.08 31.40 12.01
N VAL A 1049 28.72 31.29 10.83
CA VAL A 1049 28.67 32.31 9.78
C VAL A 1049 27.93 31.82 8.55
N TYR A 1050 27.26 32.74 7.86
CA TYR A 1050 26.69 32.50 6.55
C TYR A 1050 27.60 33.06 5.46
N ASP A 1051 27.88 32.26 4.43
CA ASP A 1051 28.64 32.66 3.25
C ASP A 1051 27.99 32.10 1.99
N GLN A 1052 27.67 32.96 1.01
CA GLN A 1052 26.94 32.52 -0.18
C GLN A 1052 27.78 31.59 -1.06
N ALA A 1053 29.08 31.87 -1.20
CA ALA A 1053 29.98 31.08 -2.02
C ALA A 1053 30.10 29.65 -1.49
N SER A 1054 30.22 29.50 -0.17
CA SER A 1054 30.10 28.24 0.55
C SER A 1054 28.83 27.49 0.18
N ILE A 1055 27.65 28.11 0.34
CA ILE A 1055 26.36 27.47 0.05
C ILE A 1055 26.23 27.03 -1.41
N ASP A 1056 26.80 27.78 -2.35
CA ASP A 1056 26.75 27.42 -3.76
C ASP A 1056 27.56 26.14 -4.06
N THR A 1057 28.58 25.79 -3.25
CA THR A 1057 29.30 24.50 -3.37
C THR A 1057 28.48 23.27 -2.95
N TRP A 1058 27.33 23.49 -2.30
CA TRP A 1058 26.40 22.46 -1.85
C TRP A 1058 25.12 22.36 -2.70
N LYS A 1059 24.99 23.20 -3.74
CA LYS A 1059 23.85 23.16 -4.66
C LYS A 1059 24.16 22.24 -5.84
N TYR A 1060 23.31 21.24 -6.04
CA TYR A 1060 23.48 20.25 -7.10
C TYR A 1060 22.27 20.20 -8.02
N THR A 1061 22.53 19.94 -9.30
CA THR A 1061 21.49 19.64 -10.30
C THR A 1061 21.77 18.27 -10.88
N PHE A 1062 20.75 17.41 -10.92
CA PHE A 1062 20.84 16.06 -11.49
C PHE A 1062 20.31 16.03 -12.93
N ASP A 1063 20.99 16.74 -13.83
CA ASP A 1063 20.56 16.99 -15.21
C ASP A 1063 20.70 15.78 -16.15
N ALA A 1064 21.28 14.69 -15.65
CA ALA A 1064 21.26 13.38 -16.28
C ALA A 1064 19.86 12.73 -16.28
N PHE A 1065 18.99 13.08 -15.33
CA PHE A 1065 17.62 12.57 -15.27
C PHE A 1065 16.60 13.54 -15.89
N LYS A 1066 15.53 13.00 -16.47
CA LYS A 1066 14.43 13.79 -17.05
C LYS A 1066 13.34 14.17 -16.05
N MET A 1067 13.33 13.52 -14.89
CA MET A 1067 12.40 13.76 -13.79
C MET A 1067 13.17 14.44 -12.65
N PRO A 1068 12.53 15.30 -11.85
CA PRO A 1068 13.14 15.83 -10.63
C PRO A 1068 13.58 14.68 -9.71
N VAL A 1069 14.78 14.82 -9.15
CA VAL A 1069 15.32 13.95 -8.12
C VAL A 1069 15.49 14.81 -6.88
N TYR A 1070 14.52 14.72 -5.98
CA TYR A 1070 14.46 15.47 -4.71
C TYR A 1070 15.31 14.82 -3.63
#